data_AF-E3QY69-F1
#
_entry.id   AF-E3QY69-F1
#
_cell.length_a   1.000
_cell.length_b   1.000
_cell.length_c   1.000
_cell.angle_alpha   90.00
_cell.angle_beta   90.00
_cell.angle_gamma   90.00
#
_symmetry.space_group_name_H-M   'P 1'
#
loop_
_entity.id
_entity.type
_entity.pdbx_description
1 polymer ?
#
loop_
_entity_poly.entity_id
_entity_poly.type
_entity_poly.pdbx_seq_one_letter_code
_entity_poly.pdbx_strand_id
1 'polypeptide(L)'
;MACQTNSEAEDRPFGPLPRTSSPSSIIGADQRGRPEAQGLPRVEDGKVLDAVVVGGSCNGIANAIRLDAAGAEIAVFDMEARAGGNWSTKRYEGVMLHHPAFMVQLPLFPVPEGEGYPNYLTGQDLTRYYSSAVERLRLPFFGGVEVVGNAWDEGAGLWTVTVKDVATGAAARLRARNVVVSTGLTVTDQNPRVTALAGRETFAGPVQHTAAYRNPEAYRGRRVVVVGSGNSAHDVAATLARDGGVASVTLLQRSPTVLLDFDAVGPAFARRYGGQTPVDTADFLEGALPLGVVRDVTRAGFRALIAASEERNRALEGVGYMLDREPCLMTRVFEEKGRAFYADQPGTFKLVLDGRIKVARGEARGFVERGLVVVDRQTGRERVVEADGVVLATGFEVMDMPRRYKNKGFVDADTADRLVNVNENGVDAEGEQPGLTTFSGLLFRKRKKNAHSCIVIGFAQKKTMASTLPPRVERTTIAGSIEIPRMLHGLWQLAGGHDRDVDVAAAAEAMGPLIDVGLDGFDMADHYGPAELVVGRHNLTSSRRPITAFTKWCPPESGDRSFATAEAAVDLALRRMAQERVALMQYHIWDYSDDTYLCNLAHLGALQRQGKISHVGVTNVDAAHLELLLDSGYAIATNQVSCSVVDRRLVRGRMAGVCARRGVGVLAYGTLLGGFLSEKWIGAPEPTSAEGLNWSLRKYLRFIRAAGGWAAFQGVLKAVAAVAEKHGVPVAAVATRWVLDIPVVKAVIVGARLSGESGKYTAGNLAAFGLSLDDEDRTAIAKAQEALADIPGDCGDEYRRAPFLTAAGDLSDHVKGGDGERRRREVEEAVTGGGRVEYRTGSKWEPVAGYSRAVRVGSVIRVSGTTANPPTELGSQLAAVGGESARSQTVAVLDTIERAVRRLGGSMSDVVRTRVMIRREEDVEEVSEAHGWVFQCHGVRPANTLTTAGLIGDEMLVEIEAEAVVGSSESVLVVE
;
A
#
# COMPACT_ATOMS: atom_id res chain seq x y z
N MET A 1 42.23 10.07 2.72
CA MET A 1 42.09 8.99 1.72
C MET A 1 40.62 8.66 1.63
N ALA A 2 40.06 8.92 0.45
CA ALA A 2 38.65 8.78 0.16
C ALA A 2 38.25 7.30 0.09
N CYS A 3 37.12 6.97 0.71
CA CYS A 3 36.29 5.86 0.25
C CYS A 3 34.96 6.50 -0.17
N GLN A 4 34.97 7.11 -1.36
CA GLN A 4 33.74 7.43 -2.08
C GLN A 4 33.13 6.08 -2.44
N THR A 5 32.07 5.69 -1.73
CA THR A 5 31.16 4.66 -2.22
C THR A 5 30.43 5.26 -3.41
N ASN A 6 30.79 4.83 -4.62
CA ASN A 6 30.01 5.07 -5.83
C ASN A 6 28.62 4.45 -5.63
N SER A 7 27.60 5.27 -5.38
CA SER A 7 26.18 4.94 -5.53
C SER A 7 25.56 5.70 -6.70
N GLU A 8 26.34 6.02 -7.75
CA GLU A 8 25.89 6.78 -8.94
C GLU A 8 24.72 6.14 -9.71
N ALA A 9 24.31 4.91 -9.38
CA ALA A 9 23.16 4.25 -10.00
C ALA A 9 21.80 4.68 -9.42
N GLU A 10 21.75 5.29 -8.23
CA GLU A 10 20.47 5.75 -7.61
C GLU A 10 19.94 7.05 -8.23
N ASP A 11 20.78 7.83 -8.93
CA ASP A 11 20.44 9.19 -9.42
C ASP A 11 20.47 9.35 -10.95
N ARG A 12 20.71 8.30 -11.75
CA ARG A 12 20.75 8.39 -13.22
C ARG A 12 19.60 7.59 -13.88
N PRO A 13 18.74 8.23 -14.71
CA PRO A 13 17.81 7.49 -15.54
C PRO A 13 18.57 6.58 -16.52
N PHE A 14 18.04 5.39 -16.81
CA PHE A 14 18.62 4.48 -17.81
C PHE A 14 18.84 5.23 -19.15
N GLY A 15 20.09 5.30 -19.60
CA GLY A 15 20.46 5.94 -20.85
C GLY A 15 20.19 5.08 -22.08
N PRO A 16 20.13 5.67 -23.27
CA PRO A 16 20.01 4.91 -24.51
C PRO A 16 21.27 4.07 -24.78
N LEU A 17 21.08 2.90 -25.39
CA LEU A 17 22.16 2.06 -25.91
C LEU A 17 22.19 2.12 -27.45
N PRO A 18 23.36 1.98 -28.10
CA PRO A 18 24.69 1.78 -27.50
C PRO A 18 25.20 3.07 -26.82
N ARG A 19 25.93 2.92 -25.70
CA ARG A 19 26.55 4.06 -25.03
C ARG A 19 27.56 4.74 -25.95
N THR A 20 27.66 6.07 -25.88
CA THR A 20 28.81 6.77 -26.45
C THR A 20 30.06 6.36 -25.68
N SER A 21 30.94 5.59 -26.30
CA SER A 21 32.14 5.06 -25.67
C SER A 21 33.05 6.21 -25.20
N SER A 22 33.13 6.42 -23.89
CA SER A 22 34.17 7.27 -23.30
C SER A 22 35.54 6.58 -23.47
N PRO A 23 36.63 7.33 -23.74
CA PRO A 23 38.00 6.80 -23.68
C PRO A 23 38.36 6.15 -22.32
N SER A 24 37.55 6.39 -21.28
CA SER A 24 37.73 5.88 -19.92
C SER A 24 37.00 4.56 -19.61
N SER A 25 36.29 3.93 -20.58
CA SER A 25 35.60 2.66 -20.34
C SER A 25 36.61 1.53 -20.10
N ILE A 26 36.32 0.66 -19.13
CA ILE A 26 37.21 -0.44 -18.72
C ILE A 26 37.26 -1.52 -19.80
N ILE A 27 36.12 -1.80 -20.45
CA ILE A 27 36.06 -2.65 -21.63
C ILE A 27 36.07 -1.76 -22.88
N GLY A 28 37.16 -1.83 -23.63
CA GLY A 28 37.37 -1.06 -24.86
C GLY A 28 36.26 -1.25 -25.89
N ALA A 29 35.99 -0.21 -26.68
CA ALA A 29 34.95 -0.22 -27.71
C ALA A 29 35.15 -1.32 -28.77
N ASP A 30 36.39 -1.74 -29.02
CA ASP A 30 36.77 -2.82 -29.95
C ASP A 30 36.43 -4.23 -29.44
N GLN A 31 36.15 -4.35 -28.13
CA GLN A 31 35.74 -5.58 -27.44
C GLN A 31 34.24 -5.63 -27.14
N ARG A 32 33.49 -4.61 -27.58
CA ARG A 32 32.04 -4.50 -27.41
C ARG A 32 31.30 -4.86 -28.69
N GLY A 33 30.12 -5.47 -28.54
CA GLY A 33 29.24 -5.83 -29.65
C GLY A 33 29.70 -7.02 -30.47
N ARG A 34 30.52 -7.91 -29.92
CA ARG A 34 30.89 -9.17 -30.58
C ARG A 34 30.01 -10.29 -30.02
N PRO A 35 29.05 -10.83 -30.80
CA PRO A 35 28.20 -11.92 -30.32
C PRO A 35 28.91 -13.28 -30.29
N GLU A 36 30.11 -13.38 -30.84
CA GLU A 36 30.93 -14.60 -30.93
C GLU A 36 32.16 -14.53 -30.02
N ALA A 37 32.84 -15.66 -29.85
CA ALA A 37 34.04 -15.78 -29.03
C ALA A 37 35.15 -14.83 -29.52
N GLN A 38 35.72 -14.08 -28.59
CA GLN A 38 36.75 -13.07 -28.87
C GLN A 38 37.98 -13.18 -27.95
N GLY A 39 38.09 -14.28 -27.23
CA GLY A 39 39.13 -14.52 -26.23
C GLY A 39 38.88 -13.80 -24.91
N LEU A 40 39.88 -13.82 -24.02
CA LEU A 40 39.81 -13.18 -22.72
C LEU A 40 39.66 -11.65 -22.82
N PRO A 41 38.96 -11.01 -21.88
CA PRO A 41 38.82 -9.56 -21.85
C PRO A 41 40.18 -8.89 -21.60
N ARG A 42 40.44 -7.73 -22.21
CA ARG A 42 41.62 -6.92 -21.91
C ARG A 42 41.20 -5.82 -20.95
N VAL A 43 41.46 -6.04 -19.67
CA VAL A 43 41.18 -5.10 -18.59
C VAL A 43 42.52 -4.65 -18.03
N GLU A 44 42.73 -3.33 -17.92
CA GLU A 44 43.95 -2.78 -17.32
C GLU A 44 44.10 -3.22 -15.85
N ASP A 45 45.33 -3.49 -15.42
CA ASP A 45 45.62 -3.90 -14.06
C ASP A 45 45.13 -2.86 -13.03
N GLY A 46 44.44 -3.36 -12.00
CA GLY A 46 43.90 -2.53 -10.92
C GLY A 46 42.56 -1.86 -11.24
N LYS A 47 42.02 -1.98 -12.45
CA LYS A 47 40.63 -1.57 -12.75
C LYS A 47 39.65 -2.55 -12.13
N VAL A 48 38.52 -2.01 -11.69
CA VAL A 48 37.46 -2.76 -11.01
C VAL A 48 36.18 -2.58 -11.80
N LEU A 49 35.60 -3.69 -12.27
CA LEU A 49 34.28 -3.70 -12.89
C LEU A 49 33.19 -3.47 -11.83
N ASP A 50 32.10 -2.83 -12.20
CA ASP A 50 30.95 -2.69 -11.32
C ASP A 50 30.22 -4.04 -11.17
N ALA A 51 30.16 -4.84 -12.24
CA ALA A 51 29.62 -6.19 -12.19
C ALA A 51 30.25 -7.15 -13.21
N VAL A 52 30.36 -8.43 -12.84
CA VAL A 52 30.57 -9.53 -13.79
C VAL A 52 29.29 -10.35 -13.88
N VAL A 53 28.80 -10.56 -15.10
CA VAL A 53 27.61 -11.37 -15.39
C VAL A 53 28.05 -12.74 -15.91
N VAL A 54 27.63 -13.82 -15.25
CA VAL A 54 27.97 -15.21 -15.60
C VAL A 54 26.79 -15.85 -16.33
N GLY A 55 26.99 -16.22 -17.59
CA GLY A 55 25.96 -16.65 -18.53
C GLY A 55 25.52 -15.50 -19.44
N GLY A 56 25.47 -15.75 -20.74
CA GLY A 56 25.13 -14.80 -21.81
C GLY A 56 24.05 -15.33 -22.74
N SER A 57 23.04 -15.98 -22.13
CA SER A 57 21.75 -16.28 -22.76
C SER A 57 20.70 -15.26 -22.29
N CYS A 58 19.40 -15.60 -22.35
CA CYS A 58 18.27 -14.72 -22.02
C CYS A 58 18.51 -13.77 -20.82
N ASN A 59 18.67 -14.30 -19.60
CA ASN A 59 18.78 -13.51 -18.38
C ASN A 59 20.08 -12.70 -18.33
N GLY A 60 21.18 -13.28 -18.81
CA GLY A 60 22.48 -12.64 -18.83
C GLY A 60 22.53 -11.43 -19.75
N ILE A 61 21.99 -11.56 -20.95
CA ILE A 61 21.89 -10.46 -21.90
C ILE A 61 20.90 -9.40 -21.41
N ALA A 62 19.77 -9.79 -20.81
CA ALA A 62 18.83 -8.83 -20.21
C ALA A 62 19.47 -8.00 -19.09
N ASN A 63 20.19 -8.65 -18.18
CA ASN A 63 20.96 -7.98 -17.12
C ASN A 63 22.04 -7.06 -17.71
N ALA A 64 22.75 -7.51 -18.75
CA ALA A 64 23.78 -6.72 -19.40
C ALA A 64 23.23 -5.43 -20.00
N ILE A 65 22.07 -5.48 -20.66
CA ILE A 65 21.40 -4.30 -21.21
C ILE A 65 21.07 -3.31 -20.10
N ARG A 66 20.41 -3.75 -19.03
CA ARG A 66 19.97 -2.84 -17.95
C ARG A 66 21.16 -2.22 -17.21
N LEU A 67 22.18 -3.02 -16.88
CA LEU A 67 23.39 -2.55 -16.19
C LEU A 67 24.19 -1.59 -17.07
N ASP A 68 24.39 -1.90 -18.35
CA ASP A 68 25.12 -1.02 -19.28
C ASP A 68 24.32 0.28 -19.53
N ALA A 69 22.99 0.20 -19.69
CA ALA A 69 22.12 1.38 -19.80
C ALA A 69 22.16 2.27 -18.54
N ALA A 70 22.37 1.69 -17.35
CA ALA A 70 22.58 2.44 -16.11
C ALA A 70 23.98 3.08 -16.01
N GLY A 71 24.87 2.82 -16.98
CA GLY A 71 26.23 3.34 -17.00
C GLY A 71 27.26 2.49 -16.27
N ALA A 72 26.91 1.28 -15.80
CA ALA A 72 27.84 0.40 -15.10
C ALA A 72 28.90 -0.17 -16.05
N GLU A 73 30.15 -0.29 -15.58
CA GLU A 73 31.22 -0.99 -16.29
C GLU A 73 31.13 -2.50 -16.01
N ILE A 74 30.66 -3.27 -16.99
CA ILE A 74 30.39 -4.70 -16.83
C ILE A 74 31.12 -5.57 -17.87
N ALA A 75 31.18 -6.87 -17.60
CA ALA A 75 31.56 -7.89 -18.58
C ALA A 75 30.66 -9.14 -18.43
N VAL A 76 30.21 -9.70 -19.55
CA VAL A 76 29.38 -10.92 -19.60
C VAL A 76 30.21 -12.07 -20.13
N PHE A 77 30.22 -13.21 -19.43
CA PHE A 77 30.97 -14.40 -19.84
C PHE A 77 30.04 -15.58 -20.05
N ASP A 78 30.20 -16.30 -21.16
CA ASP A 78 29.50 -17.56 -21.41
C ASP A 78 30.47 -18.59 -22.00
N MET A 79 30.32 -19.86 -21.61
CA MET A 79 31.12 -20.95 -22.15
C MET A 79 30.73 -21.31 -23.58
N GLU A 80 29.50 -21.01 -24.00
CA GLU A 80 29.09 -21.10 -25.39
C GLU A 80 29.81 -20.03 -26.21
N ALA A 81 30.29 -20.42 -27.39
CA ALA A 81 31.03 -19.52 -28.28
C ALA A 81 30.18 -18.33 -28.77
N ARG A 82 28.85 -18.42 -28.67
CA ARG A 82 27.93 -17.40 -29.17
C ARG A 82 26.89 -17.04 -28.12
N ALA A 83 26.50 -15.76 -28.05
CA ALA A 83 25.41 -15.31 -27.19
C ALA A 83 24.11 -16.08 -27.47
N GLY A 84 23.49 -16.63 -26.43
CA GLY A 84 22.32 -17.50 -26.58
C GLY A 84 22.59 -18.88 -27.20
N GLY A 85 23.86 -19.26 -27.43
CA GLY A 85 24.24 -20.47 -28.15
C GLY A 85 23.68 -21.76 -27.56
N ASN A 86 23.43 -21.79 -26.24
CA ASN A 86 22.83 -22.93 -25.56
C ASN A 86 21.49 -23.38 -26.16
N TRP A 87 20.71 -22.46 -26.73
CA TRP A 87 19.44 -22.78 -27.39
C TRP A 87 19.59 -23.56 -28.69
N SER A 88 20.70 -23.36 -29.42
CA SER A 88 20.98 -24.06 -30.68
C SER A 88 21.91 -25.25 -30.51
N THR A 89 22.77 -25.29 -29.48
CA THR A 89 23.78 -26.34 -29.29
C THR A 89 23.39 -27.39 -28.23
N LYS A 90 22.60 -27.02 -27.21
CA LYS A 90 22.25 -27.90 -26.08
C LYS A 90 20.83 -28.45 -26.10
N ARG A 91 20.00 -28.03 -27.06
CA ARG A 91 18.62 -28.50 -27.24
C ARG A 91 18.48 -29.36 -28.49
N TYR A 92 17.39 -30.12 -28.58
CA TYR A 92 17.02 -30.81 -29.81
C TYR A 92 16.57 -29.82 -30.88
N GLU A 93 16.77 -30.16 -32.16
CA GLU A 93 16.58 -29.24 -33.29
C GLU A 93 15.14 -28.70 -33.38
N GLY A 94 14.15 -29.51 -32.98
CA GLY A 94 12.74 -29.15 -32.99
C GLY A 94 12.27 -28.30 -31.80
N VAL A 95 13.15 -27.79 -30.93
CA VAL A 95 12.74 -27.00 -29.76
C VAL A 95 12.11 -25.66 -30.18
N MET A 96 10.95 -25.35 -29.61
CA MET A 96 10.19 -24.12 -29.87
C MET A 96 9.55 -23.63 -28.57
N LEU A 97 9.44 -22.31 -28.40
CA LEU A 97 8.75 -21.73 -27.25
C LEU A 97 7.24 -21.64 -27.49
N HIS A 98 6.48 -21.93 -26.43
CA HIS A 98 5.03 -21.73 -26.37
C HIS A 98 4.63 -20.25 -26.17
N HIS A 99 5.60 -19.37 -25.92
CA HIS A 99 5.39 -17.94 -25.72
C HIS A 99 5.61 -17.19 -27.04
N PRO A 100 4.72 -16.26 -27.41
CA PRO A 100 4.89 -15.45 -28.60
C PRO A 100 6.08 -14.49 -28.50
N ALA A 101 6.57 -14.01 -29.64
CA ALA A 101 7.81 -13.24 -29.80
C ALA A 101 7.84 -12.00 -28.91
N PHE A 102 6.71 -11.32 -28.76
CA PHE A 102 6.60 -10.14 -27.91
C PHE A 102 6.76 -10.43 -26.41
N MET A 103 6.46 -11.65 -25.93
CA MET A 103 6.66 -12.02 -24.52
C MET A 103 8.10 -12.37 -24.20
N VAL A 104 8.89 -12.79 -25.20
CA VAL A 104 10.25 -13.29 -25.00
C VAL A 104 11.32 -12.25 -25.31
N GLN A 105 10.90 -10.99 -25.47
CA GLN A 105 11.79 -9.90 -25.83
C GLN A 105 12.68 -9.44 -24.67
N LEU A 106 13.84 -8.92 -25.00
CA LEU A 106 14.82 -8.33 -24.10
C LEU A 106 14.43 -6.89 -23.74
N PRO A 107 14.82 -6.41 -22.54
CA PRO A 107 14.63 -5.01 -22.19
C PRO A 107 15.29 -4.11 -23.23
N LEU A 108 14.66 -2.98 -23.59
CA LEU A 108 15.18 -2.00 -24.56
C LEU A 108 15.51 -2.56 -25.96
N PHE A 109 15.16 -3.81 -26.27
CA PHE A 109 15.49 -4.46 -27.54
C PHE A 109 14.38 -5.43 -27.95
N PRO A 110 13.25 -4.96 -28.50
CA PRO A 110 12.17 -5.82 -28.96
C PRO A 110 12.64 -6.81 -30.03
N VAL A 111 11.93 -7.93 -30.21
CA VAL A 111 12.19 -8.85 -31.33
C VAL A 111 11.98 -8.09 -32.64
N PRO A 112 12.98 -7.96 -33.53
CA PRO A 112 12.86 -7.12 -34.71
C PRO A 112 11.77 -7.60 -35.70
N GLU A 113 10.80 -6.74 -35.96
CA GLU A 113 9.78 -6.97 -36.97
C GLU A 113 10.38 -6.94 -38.39
N GLY A 114 9.86 -7.75 -39.30
CA GLY A 114 10.31 -7.79 -40.70
C GLY A 114 11.64 -8.52 -40.94
N GLU A 115 12.34 -8.99 -39.90
CA GLU A 115 13.60 -9.74 -40.02
C GLU A 115 13.43 -11.28 -40.11
N GLY A 116 12.20 -11.75 -40.33
CA GLY A 116 11.88 -13.15 -40.51
C GLY A 116 11.85 -13.98 -39.22
N TYR A 117 11.76 -13.36 -38.05
CA TYR A 117 11.47 -14.08 -36.80
C TYR A 117 10.03 -14.60 -36.83
N PRO A 118 9.78 -15.90 -36.55
CA PRO A 118 8.44 -16.40 -36.38
C PRO A 118 7.81 -15.83 -35.10
N ASN A 119 6.48 -15.87 -35.01
CA ASN A 119 5.79 -15.47 -33.78
C ASN A 119 6.17 -16.38 -32.59
N TYR A 120 6.60 -17.61 -32.82
CA TYR A 120 7.06 -18.52 -31.77
C TYR A 120 8.49 -18.96 -32.09
N LEU A 121 9.46 -18.45 -31.32
CA LEU A 121 10.87 -18.59 -31.64
C LEU A 121 11.35 -20.03 -31.42
N THR A 122 12.09 -20.55 -32.40
CA THR A 122 12.85 -21.79 -32.26
C THR A 122 14.14 -21.55 -31.46
N GLY A 123 14.84 -22.62 -31.08
CA GLY A 123 16.15 -22.49 -30.43
C GLY A 123 17.19 -21.74 -31.30
N GLN A 124 17.12 -21.88 -32.62
CA GLN A 124 17.96 -21.14 -33.56
C GLN A 124 17.60 -19.65 -33.60
N ASP A 125 16.30 -19.33 -33.60
CA ASP A 125 15.81 -17.94 -33.56
C ASP A 125 16.24 -17.23 -32.28
N LEU A 126 16.18 -17.88 -31.12
CA LEU A 126 16.65 -17.31 -29.85
C LEU A 126 18.15 -17.00 -29.87
N THR A 127 18.96 -17.92 -30.40
CA THR A 127 20.41 -17.69 -30.58
C THR A 127 20.66 -16.48 -31.48
N ARG A 128 19.95 -16.40 -32.61
CA ARG A 128 20.03 -15.28 -33.56
C ARG A 128 19.61 -13.95 -32.91
N TYR A 129 18.53 -13.97 -32.14
CA TYR A 129 17.97 -12.80 -31.48
C TYR A 129 18.90 -12.23 -30.40
N TYR A 130 19.39 -13.06 -29.47
CA TYR A 130 20.32 -12.61 -28.43
C TYR A 130 21.66 -12.14 -29.00
N SER A 131 22.15 -12.79 -30.05
CA SER A 131 23.33 -12.32 -30.79
C SER A 131 23.13 -10.93 -31.41
N SER A 132 21.96 -10.69 -31.99
CA SER A 132 21.60 -9.38 -32.57
C SER A 132 21.57 -8.28 -31.50
N ALA A 133 21.06 -8.58 -30.30
CA ALA A 133 21.06 -7.64 -29.18
C ALA A 133 22.49 -7.26 -28.75
N VAL A 134 23.38 -8.25 -28.62
CA VAL A 134 24.80 -7.99 -28.30
C VAL A 134 25.43 -7.07 -29.34
N GLU A 135 25.27 -7.39 -30.62
CA GLU A 135 25.87 -6.64 -31.73
C GLU A 135 25.35 -5.20 -31.81
N ARG A 136 24.03 -5.02 -31.86
CA ARG A 136 23.40 -3.70 -32.08
C ARG A 136 23.50 -2.78 -30.89
N LEU A 137 23.43 -3.31 -29.67
CA LEU A 137 23.55 -2.52 -28.44
C LEU A 137 25.01 -2.38 -27.97
N ARG A 138 25.97 -3.00 -28.67
CA ARG A 138 27.41 -2.97 -28.33
C ARG A 138 27.68 -3.45 -26.89
N LEU A 139 27.05 -4.56 -26.50
CA LEU A 139 27.22 -5.13 -25.15
C LEU A 139 28.61 -5.77 -24.98
N PRO A 140 29.21 -5.74 -23.77
CA PRO A 140 30.53 -6.31 -23.48
C PRO A 140 30.46 -7.83 -23.21
N PHE A 141 30.11 -8.61 -24.25
CA PHE A 141 29.96 -10.07 -24.18
C PHE A 141 31.23 -10.81 -24.61
N PHE A 142 31.61 -11.84 -23.86
CA PHE A 142 32.77 -12.70 -24.11
C PHE A 142 32.33 -14.16 -24.13
N GLY A 143 32.01 -14.66 -25.33
CA GLY A 143 31.69 -16.06 -25.57
C GLY A 143 32.94 -16.96 -25.58
N GLY A 144 32.75 -18.24 -25.29
CA GLY A 144 33.84 -19.21 -25.16
C GLY A 144 34.70 -19.00 -23.91
N VAL A 145 34.19 -18.31 -22.90
CA VAL A 145 34.91 -17.99 -21.65
C VAL A 145 34.10 -18.50 -20.45
N GLU A 146 34.66 -19.45 -19.72
CA GLU A 146 34.08 -20.02 -18.51
C GLU A 146 34.52 -19.23 -17.27
N VAL A 147 33.58 -18.87 -16.40
CA VAL A 147 33.91 -18.40 -15.04
C VAL A 147 34.13 -19.62 -14.17
N VAL A 148 35.37 -19.84 -13.72
CA VAL A 148 35.79 -21.06 -13.03
C VAL A 148 35.87 -20.90 -11.51
N GLY A 149 35.88 -19.67 -11.00
CA GLY A 149 35.91 -19.43 -9.56
C GLY A 149 35.76 -17.95 -9.21
N ASN A 150 35.14 -17.67 -8.07
CA ASN A 150 34.87 -16.34 -7.54
C ASN A 150 35.21 -16.34 -6.05
N ALA A 151 35.99 -15.37 -5.60
CA ALA A 151 36.36 -15.23 -4.20
C ALA A 151 36.03 -13.83 -3.69
N TRP A 152 35.29 -13.74 -2.60
CA TRP A 152 34.99 -12.47 -1.94
C TRP A 152 36.12 -12.07 -1.01
N ASP A 153 36.55 -10.81 -1.10
CA ASP A 153 37.49 -10.19 -0.18
C ASP A 153 36.74 -9.18 0.68
N GLU A 154 36.43 -9.57 1.92
CA GLU A 154 35.69 -8.75 2.89
C GLU A 154 36.43 -7.43 3.20
N GLY A 155 37.76 -7.44 3.22
CA GLY A 155 38.57 -6.26 3.53
C GLY A 155 38.59 -5.24 2.40
N ALA A 156 38.58 -5.71 1.15
CA ALA A 156 38.53 -4.85 -0.04
C ALA A 156 37.09 -4.50 -0.47
N GLY A 157 36.10 -5.30 -0.07
CA GLY A 157 34.74 -5.20 -0.59
C GLY A 157 34.65 -5.52 -2.09
N LEU A 158 35.48 -6.46 -2.56
CA LEU A 158 35.61 -6.80 -3.99
C LEU A 158 35.63 -8.31 -4.21
N TRP A 159 35.03 -8.74 -5.32
CA TRP A 159 35.18 -10.07 -5.88
C TRP A 159 36.46 -10.17 -6.70
N THR A 160 37.15 -11.31 -6.57
CA THR A 160 38.13 -11.78 -7.54
C THR A 160 37.49 -12.88 -8.38
N VAL A 161 37.24 -12.59 -9.65
CA VAL A 161 36.61 -13.51 -10.60
C VAL A 161 37.66 -14.12 -11.51
N THR A 162 37.77 -15.44 -11.52
CA THR A 162 38.69 -16.18 -12.39
C THR A 162 37.94 -16.67 -13.61
N VAL A 163 38.40 -16.23 -14.78
CA VAL A 163 37.85 -16.61 -16.08
C VAL A 163 38.85 -17.44 -16.86
N LYS A 164 38.36 -18.38 -17.66
CA LYS A 164 39.17 -19.29 -18.48
C LYS A 164 38.61 -19.37 -19.89
N ASP A 165 39.47 -19.15 -20.87
CA ASP A 165 39.14 -19.37 -22.28
C ASP A 165 39.01 -20.88 -22.54
N VAL A 166 37.85 -21.30 -23.06
CA VAL A 166 37.51 -22.72 -23.24
C VAL A 166 38.38 -23.38 -24.30
N ALA A 167 38.78 -22.65 -25.34
CA ALA A 167 39.54 -23.19 -26.46
C ALA A 167 41.03 -23.32 -26.16
N THR A 168 41.61 -22.30 -25.53
CA THR A 168 43.06 -22.21 -25.28
C THR A 168 43.46 -22.66 -23.88
N GLY A 169 42.51 -22.66 -22.93
CA GLY A 169 42.76 -22.94 -21.52
C GLY A 169 43.44 -21.80 -20.76
N ALA A 170 43.74 -20.67 -21.41
CA ALA A 170 44.31 -19.49 -20.78
C ALA A 170 43.36 -18.93 -19.71
N ALA A 171 43.90 -18.41 -18.61
CA ALA A 171 43.11 -17.88 -17.50
C ALA A 171 43.49 -16.43 -17.17
N ALA A 172 42.51 -15.65 -16.74
CA ALA A 172 42.68 -14.30 -16.23
C ALA A 172 41.91 -14.11 -14.92
N ARG A 173 42.32 -13.13 -14.11
CA ARG A 173 41.63 -12.72 -12.89
C ARG A 173 41.15 -11.29 -13.04
N LEU A 174 39.88 -11.08 -12.75
CA LEU A 174 39.22 -9.78 -12.81
C LEU A 174 38.79 -9.37 -11.40
N ARG A 175 38.80 -8.06 -11.14
CA ARG A 175 38.23 -7.48 -9.93
C ARG A 175 36.86 -6.90 -10.24
N ALA A 176 35.85 -7.22 -9.43
CA ALA A 176 34.50 -6.69 -9.60
C ALA A 176 33.85 -6.35 -8.26
N ARG A 177 32.93 -5.38 -8.25
CA ARG A 177 32.13 -5.08 -7.05
C ARG A 177 31.01 -6.10 -6.85
N ASN A 178 30.44 -6.60 -7.95
CA ASN A 178 29.32 -7.53 -7.93
C ASN A 178 29.54 -8.70 -8.88
N VAL A 179 28.96 -9.86 -8.57
CA VAL A 179 28.88 -11.04 -9.45
C VAL A 179 27.41 -11.43 -9.61
N VAL A 180 26.92 -11.44 -10.84
CA VAL A 180 25.54 -11.77 -11.19
C VAL A 180 25.52 -13.13 -11.89
N VAL A 181 24.92 -14.15 -11.27
CA VAL A 181 24.88 -15.51 -11.81
C VAL A 181 23.59 -15.73 -12.61
N SER A 182 23.70 -15.78 -13.94
CA SER A 182 22.60 -15.87 -14.92
C SER A 182 22.64 -17.17 -15.74
N THR A 183 23.02 -18.30 -15.14
CA THR A 183 23.25 -19.57 -15.84
C THR A 183 21.98 -20.40 -16.11
N GLY A 184 20.79 -19.88 -15.77
CA GLY A 184 19.50 -20.50 -16.02
C GLY A 184 19.11 -21.64 -15.06
N LEU A 185 17.86 -22.12 -15.21
CA LEU A 185 17.22 -23.18 -14.40
C LEU A 185 17.71 -24.59 -14.77
N THR A 186 17.58 -25.49 -13.78
CA THR A 186 17.67 -26.98 -13.62
C THR A 186 17.81 -27.91 -14.84
N VAL A 187 18.12 -27.49 -16.06
CA VAL A 187 18.11 -28.36 -17.25
C VAL A 187 19.47 -28.40 -17.91
N THR A 188 20.27 -29.37 -17.47
CA THR A 188 21.60 -29.64 -18.03
C THR A 188 21.75 -31.12 -18.36
N ASP A 189 22.78 -31.46 -19.14
CA ASP A 189 23.20 -32.85 -19.35
C ASP A 189 23.72 -33.53 -18.07
N GLN A 190 23.90 -32.77 -16.98
CA GLN A 190 24.47 -33.27 -15.72
C GLN A 190 23.43 -33.69 -14.69
N ASN A 191 22.15 -33.43 -14.92
CA ASN A 191 21.08 -33.83 -14.01
C ASN A 191 19.85 -34.48 -14.69
N PRO A 192 19.99 -35.28 -15.77
CA PRO A 192 18.86 -36.00 -16.33
C PRO A 192 18.34 -37.02 -15.30
N ARG A 193 17.02 -37.11 -15.16
CA ARG A 193 16.38 -38.10 -14.31
C ARG A 193 16.29 -39.40 -15.08
N VAL A 194 17.32 -40.23 -14.99
CA VAL A 194 17.34 -41.54 -15.65
C VAL A 194 16.91 -42.61 -14.63
N THR A 195 15.72 -43.18 -14.83
CA THR A 195 15.29 -44.35 -14.04
C THR A 195 16.27 -45.49 -14.27
N ALA A 196 16.74 -46.14 -13.21
CA ALA A 196 17.56 -47.36 -13.33
C ALA A 196 16.71 -48.47 -13.97
N LEU A 197 16.88 -48.66 -15.28
CA LEU A 197 16.23 -49.72 -16.05
C LEU A 197 17.20 -50.89 -16.14
N ALA A 198 16.80 -52.05 -15.62
CA ALA A 198 17.61 -53.27 -15.68
C ALA A 198 17.81 -53.75 -17.14
N GLY A 199 18.83 -54.55 -17.41
CA GLY A 199 18.98 -55.22 -18.71
C GLY A 199 19.48 -54.34 -19.85
N ARG A 200 20.06 -53.15 -19.58
CA ARG A 200 20.55 -52.23 -20.63
C ARG A 200 21.52 -52.88 -21.61
N GLU A 201 22.35 -53.78 -21.13
CA GLU A 201 23.32 -54.58 -21.89
C GLU A 201 22.67 -55.53 -22.91
N THR A 202 21.42 -55.93 -22.67
CA THR A 202 20.67 -56.82 -23.59
C THR A 202 20.01 -56.07 -24.75
N PHE A 203 19.89 -54.74 -24.66
CA PHE A 203 19.23 -53.91 -25.67
C PHE A 203 20.24 -53.26 -26.63
N ALA A 204 20.26 -53.71 -27.88
CA ALA A 204 21.20 -53.22 -28.88
C ALA A 204 20.84 -51.81 -29.44
N GLY A 205 19.61 -51.35 -29.21
CA GLY A 205 19.12 -50.07 -29.73
C GLY A 205 19.71 -48.83 -29.05
N PRO A 206 19.67 -47.65 -29.70
CA PRO A 206 20.04 -46.39 -29.06
C PRO A 206 19.08 -46.07 -27.90
N VAL A 207 19.65 -45.60 -26.79
CA VAL A 207 18.91 -45.11 -25.63
C VAL A 207 19.45 -43.73 -25.27
N GLN A 208 18.64 -42.68 -25.46
CA GLN A 208 19.03 -41.30 -25.18
C GLN A 208 18.05 -40.63 -24.23
N HIS A 209 18.54 -39.82 -23.29
CA HIS A 209 17.68 -38.86 -22.61
C HIS A 209 17.42 -37.65 -23.51
N THR A 210 16.33 -36.92 -23.32
CA THR A 210 16.03 -35.68 -24.10
C THR A 210 17.11 -34.60 -23.97
N ALA A 211 17.98 -34.69 -22.96
CA ALA A 211 19.17 -33.85 -22.82
C ALA A 211 20.24 -34.13 -23.91
N ALA A 212 20.33 -35.39 -24.36
CA ALA A 212 21.29 -35.87 -25.35
C ALA A 212 20.68 -36.04 -26.75
N TYR A 213 19.38 -36.30 -26.86
CA TYR A 213 18.68 -36.37 -28.14
C TYR A 213 18.81 -35.05 -28.92
N ARG A 214 19.05 -35.13 -30.23
CA ARG A 214 19.15 -33.97 -31.12
C ARG A 214 18.17 -34.03 -32.27
N ASN A 215 18.13 -35.15 -32.98
CA ASN A 215 17.37 -35.35 -34.20
C ASN A 215 17.07 -36.87 -34.40
N PRO A 216 16.23 -37.25 -35.40
CA PRO A 216 15.76 -38.62 -35.55
C PRO A 216 16.76 -39.58 -36.20
N GLU A 217 17.96 -39.12 -36.58
CA GLU A 217 18.91 -39.86 -37.44
C GLU A 217 19.26 -41.25 -36.87
N ALA A 218 19.61 -41.31 -35.57
CA ALA A 218 19.94 -42.56 -34.88
C ALA A 218 18.76 -43.55 -34.78
N TYR A 219 17.53 -43.09 -35.07
CA TYR A 219 16.29 -43.83 -34.89
C TYR A 219 15.62 -44.25 -36.20
N ARG A 220 16.18 -43.89 -37.37
CA ARG A 220 15.70 -44.38 -38.65
C ARG A 220 15.79 -45.91 -38.73
N GLY A 221 14.78 -46.52 -39.34
CA GLY A 221 14.57 -47.97 -39.46
C GLY A 221 14.07 -48.67 -38.19
N ARG A 222 13.87 -47.94 -37.08
CA ARG A 222 13.62 -48.54 -35.76
C ARG A 222 12.20 -48.28 -35.26
N ARG A 223 11.69 -49.20 -34.43
CA ARG A 223 10.50 -48.97 -33.59
C ARG A 223 10.93 -48.22 -32.34
N VAL A 224 10.42 -47.03 -32.11
CA VAL A 224 10.92 -46.14 -31.05
C VAL A 224 9.90 -45.99 -29.94
N VAL A 225 10.35 -46.16 -28.70
CA VAL A 225 9.54 -45.82 -27.51
C VAL A 225 10.06 -44.54 -26.88
N VAL A 226 9.19 -43.56 -26.72
CA VAL A 226 9.45 -42.34 -25.96
C VAL A 226 8.83 -42.51 -24.56
N VAL A 227 9.67 -42.56 -23.52
CA VAL A 227 9.24 -42.77 -22.13
C VAL A 227 8.95 -41.41 -21.49
N GLY A 228 7.67 -41.15 -21.23
CA GLY A 228 7.17 -39.88 -20.71
C GLY A 228 6.03 -39.31 -21.56
N SER A 229 5.36 -38.29 -21.04
CA SER A 229 4.17 -37.68 -21.66
C SER A 229 4.10 -36.17 -21.44
N GLY A 230 5.19 -35.50 -21.08
CA GLY A 230 5.24 -34.03 -21.00
C GLY A 230 5.59 -33.39 -22.35
N ASN A 231 5.86 -32.08 -22.35
CA ASN A 231 6.29 -31.32 -23.53
C ASN A 231 7.42 -32.00 -24.32
N SER A 232 8.56 -32.29 -23.69
CA SER A 232 9.70 -32.91 -24.41
C SER A 232 9.39 -34.29 -24.98
N ALA A 233 8.48 -35.05 -24.36
CA ALA A 233 8.10 -36.36 -24.90
C ALA A 233 7.30 -36.21 -26.20
N HIS A 234 6.35 -35.28 -26.22
CA HIS A 234 5.53 -35.01 -27.39
C HIS A 234 6.33 -34.36 -28.52
N ASP A 235 7.21 -33.39 -28.23
CA ASP A 235 8.08 -32.78 -29.24
C ASP A 235 8.96 -33.81 -29.96
N VAL A 236 9.60 -34.69 -29.18
CA VAL A 236 10.44 -35.76 -29.71
C VAL A 236 9.59 -36.79 -30.47
N ALA A 237 8.45 -37.21 -29.93
CA ALA A 237 7.57 -38.16 -30.60
C ALA A 237 7.03 -37.60 -31.93
N ALA A 238 6.67 -36.33 -31.98
CA ALA A 238 6.23 -35.65 -33.20
C ALA A 238 7.36 -35.54 -34.22
N THR A 239 8.58 -35.19 -33.78
CA THR A 239 9.77 -35.13 -34.63
C THR A 239 10.08 -36.50 -35.25
N LEU A 240 10.09 -37.56 -34.44
CA LEU A 240 10.31 -38.93 -34.89
C LEU A 240 9.21 -39.40 -35.83
N ALA A 241 7.94 -39.14 -35.51
CA ALA A 241 6.80 -39.61 -36.32
C ALA A 241 6.70 -38.90 -37.67
N ARG A 242 7.23 -37.67 -37.79
CA ARG A 242 7.29 -36.91 -39.05
C ARG A 242 8.41 -37.37 -39.97
N ASP A 243 9.49 -37.93 -39.44
CA ASP A 243 10.56 -38.51 -40.23
C ASP A 243 10.09 -39.86 -40.81
N GLY A 244 9.89 -39.91 -42.13
CA GLY A 244 9.42 -41.11 -42.83
C GLY A 244 10.38 -42.30 -42.78
N GLY A 245 11.60 -42.11 -42.26
CA GLY A 245 12.55 -43.17 -42.01
C GLY A 245 12.33 -43.92 -40.69
N VAL A 246 11.55 -43.40 -39.73
CA VAL A 246 11.30 -44.08 -38.44
C VAL A 246 10.15 -45.09 -38.60
N ALA A 247 10.34 -46.34 -38.15
CA ALA A 247 9.40 -47.42 -38.45
C ALA A 247 8.08 -47.33 -37.67
N SER A 248 8.13 -46.97 -36.37
CA SER A 248 6.95 -46.60 -35.59
C SER A 248 7.35 -45.85 -34.33
N VAL A 249 6.43 -45.07 -33.75
CA VAL A 249 6.65 -44.31 -32.52
C VAL A 249 5.57 -44.69 -31.50
N THR A 250 5.98 -44.98 -30.26
CA THR A 250 5.09 -45.24 -29.14
C THR A 250 5.44 -44.32 -27.97
N LEU A 251 4.47 -43.56 -27.48
CA LEU A 251 4.57 -42.76 -26.27
C LEU A 251 4.16 -43.61 -25.07
N LEU A 252 5.09 -43.83 -24.13
CA LEU A 252 4.85 -44.61 -22.92
C LEU A 252 4.50 -43.67 -21.76
N GLN A 253 3.22 -43.67 -21.38
CA GLN A 253 2.67 -42.84 -20.34
C GLN A 253 2.59 -43.59 -19.00
N ARG A 254 3.22 -43.03 -17.97
CA ARG A 254 3.25 -43.60 -16.60
C ARG A 254 2.11 -43.11 -15.71
N SER A 255 1.66 -41.87 -15.91
CA SER A 255 0.67 -41.19 -15.07
C SER A 255 -0.24 -40.31 -15.93
N PRO A 256 -1.45 -39.96 -15.46
CA PRO A 256 -2.31 -38.99 -16.12
C PRO A 256 -1.56 -37.72 -16.50
N THR A 257 -1.91 -37.13 -17.64
CA THR A 257 -1.27 -35.93 -18.19
C THR A 257 -2.32 -34.91 -18.56
N VAL A 258 -2.05 -33.65 -18.26
CA VAL A 258 -2.87 -32.53 -18.71
C VAL A 258 -2.56 -32.26 -20.17
N LEU A 259 -3.58 -32.41 -21.02
CA LEU A 259 -3.48 -32.23 -22.46
C LEU A 259 -4.30 -31.01 -22.87
N LEU A 260 -3.63 -29.98 -23.38
CA LEU A 260 -4.27 -28.72 -23.77
C LEU A 260 -4.16 -28.49 -25.27
N ASP A 261 -5.22 -27.88 -25.83
CA ASP A 261 -5.14 -27.33 -27.19
C ASP A 261 -4.35 -26.04 -27.14
N PHE A 262 -3.27 -25.92 -27.93
CA PHE A 262 -2.55 -24.67 -27.94
C PHE A 262 -3.39 -23.53 -28.52
N ASP A 263 -4.26 -23.79 -29.50
CA ASP A 263 -5.14 -22.76 -30.06
C ASP A 263 -6.15 -22.24 -29.02
N ALA A 264 -6.58 -23.11 -28.09
CA ALA A 264 -7.50 -22.73 -27.02
C ALA A 264 -6.79 -21.99 -25.87
N VAL A 265 -5.53 -22.33 -25.56
CA VAL A 265 -4.84 -21.82 -24.35
C VAL A 265 -3.79 -20.76 -24.63
N GLY A 266 -3.26 -20.70 -25.85
CA GLY A 266 -2.31 -19.69 -26.31
C GLY A 266 -2.80 -18.25 -26.10
N PRO A 267 -4.04 -17.90 -26.49
CA PRO A 267 -4.61 -16.59 -26.19
C PRO A 267 -4.73 -16.29 -24.70
N ALA A 268 -4.93 -17.31 -23.86
CA ALA A 268 -4.99 -17.13 -22.41
C ALA A 268 -3.61 -16.82 -21.82
N PHE A 269 -2.54 -17.47 -22.31
CA PHE A 269 -1.15 -17.16 -21.92
C PHE A 269 -0.71 -15.78 -22.40
N ALA A 270 -1.11 -15.41 -23.62
CA ALA A 270 -0.73 -14.15 -24.25
C ALA A 270 -1.61 -12.95 -23.85
N ARG A 271 -2.71 -13.15 -23.12
CA ARG A 271 -3.77 -12.14 -22.92
C ARG A 271 -3.25 -10.80 -22.42
N ARG A 272 -2.35 -10.81 -21.43
CA ARG A 272 -1.80 -9.58 -20.83
C ARG A 272 -0.80 -8.87 -21.73
N TYR A 273 -0.20 -9.60 -22.66
CA TYR A 273 0.93 -9.17 -23.47
C TYR A 273 0.57 -8.96 -24.96
N GLY A 274 -0.69 -9.18 -25.36
CA GLY A 274 -1.19 -9.15 -26.75
C GLY A 274 -1.20 -7.79 -27.45
N GLY A 275 -0.21 -6.93 -27.19
CA GLY A 275 0.07 -5.69 -27.93
C GLY A 275 -0.72 -4.45 -27.49
N GLN A 276 -1.74 -4.58 -26.64
CA GLN A 276 -2.50 -3.45 -26.12
C GLN A 276 -1.95 -2.89 -24.80
N THR A 277 -1.10 -3.67 -24.12
CA THR A 277 -0.48 -3.32 -22.84
C THR A 277 1.03 -3.19 -23.06
N PRO A 278 1.67 -2.09 -22.62
CA PRO A 278 3.14 -2.00 -22.64
C PRO A 278 3.75 -3.20 -21.91
N VAL A 279 4.84 -3.77 -22.42
CA VAL A 279 5.41 -5.00 -21.84
C VAL A 279 5.81 -4.83 -20.38
N ASP A 280 6.36 -3.67 -19.99
CA ASP A 280 6.66 -3.39 -18.58
C ASP A 280 5.38 -3.40 -17.70
N THR A 281 4.25 -2.91 -18.24
CA THR A 281 2.95 -2.98 -17.56
C THR A 281 2.40 -4.40 -17.55
N ALA A 282 2.57 -5.16 -18.63
CA ALA A 282 2.16 -6.56 -18.71
C ALA A 282 2.96 -7.42 -17.71
N ASP A 283 4.27 -7.19 -17.59
CA ASP A 283 5.15 -7.79 -16.60
C ASP A 283 4.72 -7.44 -15.17
N PHE A 284 4.43 -6.15 -14.91
CA PHE A 284 3.87 -5.72 -13.62
C PHE A 284 2.54 -6.45 -13.32
N LEU A 285 1.62 -6.51 -14.28
CA LEU A 285 0.31 -7.16 -14.12
C LEU A 285 0.39 -8.69 -13.97
N GLU A 286 1.36 -9.33 -14.60
CA GLU A 286 1.63 -10.76 -14.44
C GLU A 286 2.24 -11.04 -13.05
N GLY A 287 3.13 -10.16 -12.57
CA GLY A 287 3.74 -10.23 -11.23
C GLY A 287 2.86 -9.73 -10.07
N ALA A 288 1.76 -9.01 -10.36
CA ALA A 288 0.93 -8.34 -9.34
C ALA A 288 -0.03 -9.27 -8.58
N LEU A 289 -0.15 -10.54 -8.96
CA LEU A 289 -1.04 -11.49 -8.28
C LEU A 289 -0.24 -12.49 -7.45
N PRO A 290 -0.53 -12.65 -6.13
CA PRO A 290 0.08 -13.69 -5.33
C PRO A 290 -0.12 -15.07 -5.97
N LEU A 291 0.91 -15.91 -5.97
CA LEU A 291 0.89 -17.20 -6.67
C LEU A 291 -0.28 -18.11 -6.24
N GLY A 292 -0.71 -18.04 -4.98
CA GLY A 292 -1.90 -18.72 -4.48
C GLY A 292 -3.21 -18.23 -5.10
N VAL A 293 -3.33 -16.93 -5.39
CA VAL A 293 -4.48 -16.35 -6.10
C VAL A 293 -4.44 -16.74 -7.58
N VAL A 294 -3.27 -16.66 -8.21
CA VAL A 294 -3.09 -17.11 -9.60
C VAL A 294 -3.46 -18.59 -9.72
N ARG A 295 -3.05 -19.42 -8.77
CA ARG A 295 -3.41 -20.85 -8.68
C ARG A 295 -4.92 -21.05 -8.72
N ASP A 296 -5.65 -20.35 -7.86
CA ASP A 296 -7.09 -20.56 -7.73
C ASP A 296 -7.88 -20.02 -8.94
N VAL A 297 -7.49 -18.86 -9.48
CA VAL A 297 -8.08 -18.26 -10.69
C VAL A 297 -7.82 -19.14 -11.92
N THR A 298 -6.56 -19.55 -12.12
CA THR A 298 -6.19 -20.38 -13.28
C THR A 298 -6.82 -21.76 -13.21
N ARG A 299 -6.93 -22.37 -12.02
CA ARG A 299 -7.56 -23.70 -11.86
C ARG A 299 -8.99 -23.74 -12.38
N ALA A 300 -9.80 -22.71 -12.10
CA ALA A 300 -11.15 -22.62 -12.62
C ALA A 300 -11.18 -22.44 -14.15
N GLY A 301 -10.33 -21.55 -14.68
CA GLY A 301 -10.23 -21.29 -16.11
C GLY A 301 -9.78 -22.52 -16.91
N PHE A 302 -8.75 -23.24 -16.45
CA PHE A 302 -8.26 -24.45 -17.11
C PHE A 302 -9.26 -25.60 -17.02
N ARG A 303 -10.00 -25.74 -15.91
CA ARG A 303 -11.10 -26.71 -15.82
C ARG A 303 -12.16 -26.42 -16.90
N ALA A 304 -12.52 -25.16 -17.11
CA ALA A 304 -13.47 -24.78 -18.15
C ALA A 304 -12.94 -25.08 -19.57
N LEU A 305 -11.67 -24.77 -19.85
CA LEU A 305 -11.02 -25.06 -21.13
C LEU A 305 -10.95 -26.57 -21.43
N ILE A 306 -10.63 -27.38 -20.41
CA ILE A 306 -10.60 -28.84 -20.51
C ILE A 306 -12.00 -29.37 -20.77
N ALA A 307 -13.02 -28.88 -20.04
CA ALA A 307 -14.41 -29.27 -20.24
C ALA A 307 -14.94 -28.88 -21.64
N ALA A 308 -14.53 -27.72 -22.16
CA ALA A 308 -14.88 -27.28 -23.51
C ALA A 308 -14.26 -28.19 -24.61
N SER A 309 -13.21 -28.94 -24.28
CA SER A 309 -12.51 -29.85 -25.19
C SER A 309 -12.91 -31.33 -25.01
N GLU A 310 -14.09 -31.61 -24.43
CA GLU A 310 -14.51 -32.96 -24.02
C GLU A 310 -14.51 -33.98 -25.16
N GLU A 311 -14.97 -33.60 -26.37
CA GLU A 311 -15.00 -34.51 -27.52
C GLU A 311 -13.59 -35.00 -27.89
N ARG A 312 -12.64 -34.07 -28.02
CA ARG A 312 -11.23 -34.40 -28.26
C ARG A 312 -10.65 -35.23 -27.12
N ASN A 313 -10.95 -34.87 -25.87
CA ASN A 313 -10.45 -35.60 -24.71
C ASN A 313 -10.93 -37.07 -24.72
N ARG A 314 -12.19 -37.32 -25.07
CA ARG A 314 -12.72 -38.69 -25.26
C ARG A 314 -12.04 -39.43 -26.42
N ALA A 315 -11.78 -38.75 -27.53
CA ALA A 315 -11.06 -39.35 -28.65
C ALA A 315 -9.63 -39.76 -28.26
N LEU A 316 -8.91 -38.89 -27.51
CA LEU A 316 -7.57 -39.17 -26.98
C LEU A 316 -7.58 -40.32 -25.97
N GLU A 317 -8.56 -40.38 -25.08
CA GLU A 317 -8.74 -41.52 -24.16
C GLU A 317 -9.04 -42.82 -24.91
N GLY A 318 -9.83 -42.75 -26.00
CA GLY A 318 -10.17 -43.88 -26.87
C GLY A 318 -8.96 -44.51 -27.55
N VAL A 319 -7.91 -43.73 -27.85
CA VAL A 319 -6.62 -44.21 -28.39
C VAL A 319 -5.60 -44.56 -27.30
N GLY A 320 -5.98 -44.51 -26.03
CA GLY A 320 -5.21 -45.04 -24.92
C GLY A 320 -4.51 -44.01 -24.02
N TYR A 321 -4.72 -42.71 -24.20
CA TYR A 321 -4.20 -41.72 -23.24
C TYR A 321 -4.85 -41.84 -21.86
N MET A 322 -4.11 -41.42 -20.83
CA MET A 322 -4.61 -41.12 -19.49
C MET A 322 -4.61 -39.60 -19.31
N LEU A 323 -5.78 -38.98 -19.21
CA LEU A 323 -5.90 -37.53 -19.04
C LEU A 323 -6.04 -37.17 -17.57
N ASP A 324 -5.35 -36.11 -17.16
CA ASP A 324 -5.68 -35.38 -15.94
C ASP A 324 -6.68 -34.28 -16.28
N ARG A 325 -7.93 -34.46 -15.84
CA ARG A 325 -9.07 -33.59 -16.18
C ARG A 325 -9.30 -32.47 -15.15
N GLU A 326 -8.64 -32.51 -13.99
CA GLU A 326 -8.79 -31.49 -12.94
C GLU A 326 -7.45 -30.94 -12.44
N PRO A 327 -6.60 -30.42 -13.35
CA PRO A 327 -5.27 -30.02 -12.95
C PRO A 327 -5.26 -28.69 -12.20
N CYS A 328 -4.33 -28.59 -11.26
CA CYS A 328 -3.81 -27.32 -10.82
C CYS A 328 -2.55 -27.00 -11.63
N LEU A 329 -2.67 -26.22 -12.71
CA LEU A 329 -1.52 -25.97 -13.58
C LEU A 329 -0.39 -25.23 -12.90
N MET A 330 -0.68 -24.33 -11.96
CA MET A 330 0.36 -23.65 -11.19
C MET A 330 1.15 -24.64 -10.34
N THR A 331 0.49 -25.59 -9.66
CA THR A 331 1.20 -26.69 -8.98
C THR A 331 1.99 -27.53 -9.97
N ARG A 332 1.43 -27.89 -11.15
CA ARG A 332 2.17 -28.64 -12.17
C ARG A 332 3.43 -27.91 -12.62
N VAL A 333 3.36 -26.60 -12.86
CA VAL A 333 4.46 -25.77 -13.37
C VAL A 333 5.50 -25.47 -12.27
N PHE A 334 5.06 -24.90 -11.14
CA PHE A 334 5.94 -24.35 -10.10
C PHE A 334 6.40 -25.38 -9.07
N GLU A 335 5.51 -26.27 -8.62
CA GLU A 335 5.84 -27.27 -7.59
C GLU A 335 6.32 -28.60 -8.21
N GLU A 336 5.74 -29.00 -9.34
CA GLU A 336 6.04 -30.30 -9.96
C GLU A 336 6.93 -30.23 -11.22
N LYS A 337 7.46 -29.05 -11.58
CA LYS A 337 8.41 -28.86 -12.70
C LYS A 337 7.86 -29.13 -14.10
N GLY A 338 6.64 -28.68 -14.38
CA GLY A 338 5.96 -28.95 -15.64
C GLY A 338 5.74 -30.45 -15.90
N ARG A 339 5.72 -31.28 -14.84
CA ARG A 339 5.48 -32.72 -14.98
C ARG A 339 4.06 -32.95 -15.48
N ALA A 340 3.97 -33.90 -16.42
CA ALA A 340 2.69 -34.41 -16.92
C ALA A 340 1.75 -33.31 -17.45
N PHE A 341 2.31 -32.32 -18.15
CA PHE A 341 1.60 -31.28 -18.86
C PHE A 341 2.10 -31.18 -20.31
N TYR A 342 1.18 -31.00 -21.26
CA TYR A 342 1.47 -30.75 -22.66
C TYR A 342 0.44 -29.82 -23.30
N ALA A 343 0.91 -28.80 -24.02
CA ALA A 343 0.10 -27.93 -24.85
C ALA A 343 0.45 -28.18 -26.34
N ASP A 344 -0.54 -28.58 -27.14
CA ASP A 344 -0.29 -29.13 -28.47
C ASP A 344 -0.07 -28.07 -29.56
N GLN A 345 1.03 -27.33 -29.47
CA GLN A 345 1.36 -26.31 -30.47
C GLN A 345 1.74 -26.91 -31.83
N PRO A 346 2.53 -28.00 -31.92
CA PRO A 346 2.91 -28.56 -33.22
C PRO A 346 1.82 -29.42 -33.88
N GLY A 347 0.67 -29.69 -33.26
CA GLY A 347 -0.36 -30.59 -33.82
C GLY A 347 -0.04 -32.09 -33.67
N THR A 348 0.61 -32.47 -32.57
CA THR A 348 0.95 -33.85 -32.20
C THR A 348 -0.30 -34.70 -31.90
N PHE A 349 -1.40 -34.12 -31.38
CA PHE A 349 -2.63 -34.86 -31.15
C PHE A 349 -3.18 -35.47 -32.43
N LYS A 350 -3.07 -34.77 -33.56
CA LYS A 350 -3.45 -35.32 -34.87
C LYS A 350 -2.61 -36.54 -35.23
N LEU A 351 -1.30 -36.52 -35.00
CA LEU A 351 -0.43 -37.67 -35.28
C LEU A 351 -0.80 -38.89 -34.42
N VAL A 352 -1.29 -38.67 -33.20
CA VAL A 352 -1.78 -39.73 -32.32
C VAL A 352 -3.12 -40.28 -32.82
N LEU A 353 -4.08 -39.41 -33.12
CA LEU A 353 -5.42 -39.81 -33.61
C LEU A 353 -5.36 -40.51 -34.98
N ASP A 354 -4.42 -40.12 -35.84
CA ASP A 354 -4.15 -40.79 -37.13
C ASP A 354 -3.36 -42.12 -36.96
N GLY A 355 -2.99 -42.50 -35.73
CA GLY A 355 -2.27 -43.73 -35.43
C GLY A 355 -0.77 -43.73 -35.77
N ARG A 356 -0.20 -42.57 -36.16
CA ARG A 356 1.24 -42.42 -36.42
C ARG A 356 2.07 -42.45 -35.13
N ILE A 357 1.47 -42.02 -34.01
CA ILE A 357 2.02 -42.16 -32.66
C ILE A 357 1.08 -43.05 -31.86
N LYS A 358 1.57 -44.18 -31.36
CA LYS A 358 0.82 -45.08 -30.48
C LYS A 358 0.96 -44.65 -29.03
N VAL A 359 -0.03 -44.93 -28.19
CA VAL A 359 0.03 -44.67 -26.75
C VAL A 359 0.05 -45.98 -25.97
N ALA A 360 1.05 -46.15 -25.12
CA ALA A 360 1.15 -47.27 -24.18
C ALA A 360 1.09 -46.75 -22.74
N ARG A 361 0.57 -47.58 -21.84
CA ARG A 361 0.48 -47.26 -20.40
C ARG A 361 1.41 -48.14 -19.58
N GLY A 362 2.01 -47.57 -18.55
CA GLY A 362 2.73 -48.30 -17.51
C GLY A 362 4.09 -47.70 -17.17
N GLU A 363 4.79 -48.38 -16.29
CA GLU A 363 6.11 -48.00 -15.80
C GLU A 363 7.18 -48.92 -16.39
N ALA A 364 8.15 -48.34 -17.09
CA ALA A 364 9.31 -49.08 -17.57
C ALA A 364 10.16 -49.59 -16.39
N ARG A 365 10.48 -50.89 -16.38
CA ARG A 365 11.31 -51.54 -15.35
C ARG A 365 12.67 -52.02 -15.86
N GLY A 366 12.76 -52.32 -17.15
CA GLY A 366 13.99 -52.80 -17.74
C GLY A 366 13.88 -52.96 -19.25
N PHE A 367 14.98 -53.35 -19.86
CA PHE A 367 15.08 -53.70 -21.25
C PHE A 367 15.17 -55.22 -21.44
N VAL A 368 14.72 -55.68 -22.60
CA VAL A 368 14.96 -57.01 -23.16
C VAL A 368 15.46 -56.85 -24.59
N GLU A 369 15.95 -57.93 -25.22
CA GLU A 369 16.56 -57.88 -26.57
C GLU A 369 15.74 -57.08 -27.60
N ARG A 370 14.41 -57.17 -27.56
CA ARG A 370 13.49 -56.48 -28.49
C ARG A 370 12.43 -55.63 -27.80
N GLY A 371 12.77 -54.88 -26.75
CA GLY A 371 11.86 -53.87 -26.21
C GLY A 371 12.08 -53.48 -24.74
N LEU A 372 11.03 -52.92 -24.15
CA LEU A 372 10.97 -52.49 -22.76
C LEU A 372 9.99 -53.36 -21.97
N VAL A 373 10.41 -53.83 -20.79
CA VAL A 373 9.51 -54.43 -19.80
C VAL A 373 8.74 -53.29 -19.12
N VAL A 374 7.42 -53.32 -19.26
CA VAL A 374 6.49 -52.32 -18.74
C VAL A 374 5.54 -53.00 -17.76
N VAL A 375 5.47 -52.46 -16.54
CA VAL A 375 4.52 -52.86 -15.51
C VAL A 375 3.31 -51.96 -15.55
N ASP A 376 2.13 -52.55 -15.62
CA ASP A 376 0.89 -51.83 -15.37
C ASP A 376 0.77 -51.51 -13.86
N ARG A 377 0.66 -50.23 -13.51
CA ARG A 377 0.65 -49.79 -12.10
C ARG A 377 -0.60 -50.19 -11.33
N GLN A 378 -1.71 -50.45 -12.01
CA GLN A 378 -2.97 -50.80 -11.34
C GLN A 378 -3.05 -52.30 -11.07
N THR A 379 -2.58 -53.11 -12.02
CA THR A 379 -2.72 -54.57 -11.97
C THR A 379 -1.44 -55.30 -11.58
N GLY A 380 -0.29 -54.61 -11.59
CA GLY A 380 1.02 -55.20 -11.37
C GLY A 380 1.49 -56.12 -12.50
N ARG A 381 0.72 -56.24 -13.60
CA ARG A 381 1.05 -57.14 -14.72
C ARG A 381 2.20 -56.58 -15.55
N GLU A 382 3.16 -57.44 -15.86
CA GLU A 382 4.27 -57.15 -16.75
C GLU A 382 3.95 -57.49 -18.21
N ARG A 383 4.43 -56.67 -19.13
CA ARG A 383 4.41 -56.92 -20.58
C ARG A 383 5.63 -56.31 -21.27
N VAL A 384 5.96 -56.80 -22.45
CA VAL A 384 7.00 -56.19 -23.29
C VAL A 384 6.35 -55.23 -24.28
N VAL A 385 6.80 -53.97 -24.30
CA VAL A 385 6.53 -53.01 -25.37
C VAL A 385 7.69 -53.07 -26.35
N GLU A 386 7.42 -53.51 -27.57
CA GLU A 386 8.47 -53.70 -28.56
C GLU A 386 9.14 -52.38 -28.95
N ALA A 387 10.48 -52.37 -28.97
CA ALA A 387 11.28 -51.22 -29.36
C ALA A 387 12.63 -51.69 -29.87
N ASP A 388 13.20 -50.93 -30.80
CA ASP A 388 14.58 -51.03 -31.28
C ASP A 388 15.36 -49.71 -31.03
N GLY A 389 14.71 -48.72 -30.41
CA GLY A 389 15.31 -47.51 -29.87
C GLY A 389 14.43 -46.89 -28.78
N VAL A 390 15.03 -46.20 -27.81
CA VAL A 390 14.32 -45.56 -26.69
C VAL A 390 14.78 -44.12 -26.50
N VAL A 391 13.84 -43.21 -26.28
CA VAL A 391 14.12 -41.85 -25.79
C VAL A 391 13.49 -41.66 -24.42
N LEU A 392 14.29 -41.30 -23.43
CA LEU A 392 13.85 -41.03 -22.06
C LEU A 392 13.52 -39.54 -21.92
N ALA A 393 12.24 -39.22 -21.84
CA ALA A 393 11.71 -37.89 -21.55
C ALA A 393 11.23 -37.84 -20.09
N THR A 394 12.10 -38.25 -19.17
CA THR A 394 11.79 -38.56 -17.77
C THR A 394 12.06 -37.40 -16.80
N GLY A 395 12.46 -36.24 -17.33
CA GLY A 395 12.67 -34.98 -16.61
C GLY A 395 14.09 -34.84 -16.05
N PHE A 396 14.28 -33.90 -15.12
CA PHE A 396 15.58 -33.57 -14.53
C PHE A 396 15.50 -33.54 -13.00
N GLU A 397 16.59 -33.90 -12.32
CA GLU A 397 16.70 -33.87 -10.86
C GLU A 397 16.87 -32.45 -10.32
N VAL A 398 16.39 -32.17 -9.10
CA VAL A 398 16.71 -30.93 -8.37
C VAL A 398 18.21 -30.91 -8.10
N MET A 399 18.89 -29.82 -8.46
CA MET A 399 20.29 -29.62 -8.10
C MET A 399 20.39 -28.64 -6.94
N ASP A 400 21.15 -29.00 -5.91
CA ASP A 400 21.60 -28.10 -4.87
C ASP A 400 22.75 -27.24 -5.42
N MET A 401 22.42 -26.05 -5.95
CA MET A 401 23.40 -25.16 -6.57
C MET A 401 24.40 -24.59 -5.57
N PRO A 402 24.01 -24.11 -4.37
CA PRO A 402 24.95 -23.67 -3.35
C PRO A 402 26.03 -24.73 -3.05
N ARG A 403 25.60 -25.96 -2.74
CA ARG A 403 26.53 -27.07 -2.45
C ARG A 403 27.39 -27.42 -3.65
N ARG A 404 26.82 -27.37 -4.86
CA ARG A 404 27.57 -27.62 -6.09
C ARG A 404 28.63 -26.54 -6.33
N TYR A 405 28.30 -25.27 -6.16
CA TYR A 405 29.26 -24.17 -6.32
C TYR A 405 30.41 -24.29 -5.31
N LYS A 406 30.09 -24.64 -4.06
CA LYS A 406 31.08 -24.98 -3.02
C LYS A 406 32.00 -26.13 -3.46
N ASN A 407 31.42 -27.26 -3.87
CA ASN A 407 32.18 -28.46 -4.25
C ASN A 407 33.06 -28.25 -5.49
N LYS A 408 32.63 -27.39 -6.42
CA LYS A 408 33.39 -27.05 -7.62
C LYS A 408 34.41 -25.93 -7.38
N GLY A 409 34.43 -25.32 -6.20
CA GLY A 409 35.25 -24.13 -5.92
C GLY A 409 34.83 -22.90 -6.73
N PHE A 410 33.57 -22.87 -7.21
CA PHE A 410 33.03 -21.74 -7.94
C PHE A 410 32.83 -20.52 -7.04
N VAL A 411 32.48 -20.75 -5.77
CA VAL A 411 32.57 -19.77 -4.68
C VAL A 411 33.14 -20.47 -3.44
N ASP A 412 33.63 -19.71 -2.46
CA ASP A 412 34.06 -20.26 -1.18
C ASP A 412 32.87 -20.81 -0.36
N ALA A 413 33.17 -21.53 0.71
CA ALA A 413 32.19 -22.20 1.55
C ALA A 413 31.20 -21.24 2.22
N ASP A 414 31.68 -20.10 2.72
CA ASP A 414 30.86 -19.13 3.44
C ASP A 414 29.93 -18.38 2.47
N THR A 415 30.45 -18.00 1.30
CA THR A 415 29.63 -17.47 0.20
C THR A 415 28.55 -18.47 -0.21
N ALA A 416 28.92 -19.74 -0.46
CA ALA A 416 27.97 -20.76 -0.86
C ALA A 416 26.84 -20.95 0.16
N ASP A 417 27.16 -20.99 1.45
CA ASP A 417 26.19 -21.22 2.51
C ASP A 417 25.20 -20.03 2.67
N ARG A 418 25.49 -18.87 2.05
CA ARG A 418 24.61 -17.68 1.99
C ARG A 418 23.74 -17.63 0.73
N LEU A 419 23.97 -18.49 -0.25
CA LEU A 419 23.20 -18.51 -1.50
C LEU A 419 21.88 -19.25 -1.30
N VAL A 420 20.78 -18.62 -1.75
CA VAL A 420 19.50 -19.32 -1.90
C VAL A 420 19.62 -20.31 -3.06
N ASN A 421 19.14 -21.53 -2.87
CA ASN A 421 19.13 -22.51 -3.93
C ASN A 421 17.99 -22.20 -4.93
N VAL A 422 18.27 -21.38 -5.93
CA VAL A 422 17.31 -21.03 -7.01
C VAL A 422 16.87 -22.21 -7.89
N ASN A 423 17.43 -23.41 -7.68
CA ASN A 423 16.98 -24.66 -8.31
C ASN A 423 16.04 -25.49 -7.42
N GLU A 424 15.83 -25.07 -6.18
CA GLU A 424 14.79 -25.63 -5.32
C GLU A 424 13.44 -25.13 -5.84
N ASN A 425 12.71 -26.03 -6.50
CA ASN A 425 11.38 -25.72 -7.01
C ASN A 425 10.34 -25.92 -5.91
N GLY A 426 9.46 -24.95 -5.77
CA GLY A 426 8.41 -24.92 -4.77
C GLY A 426 7.95 -23.48 -4.54
N VAL A 427 7.10 -23.32 -3.55
CA VAL A 427 6.83 -22.02 -2.94
C VAL A 427 7.46 -22.01 -1.56
N ASP A 428 8.08 -20.91 -1.18
CA ASP A 428 8.55 -20.72 0.19
C ASP A 428 7.36 -20.52 1.15
N ALA A 429 7.66 -20.25 2.42
CA ALA A 429 6.64 -20.07 3.45
C ALA A 429 5.70 -18.88 3.19
N GLU A 430 6.11 -17.93 2.36
CA GLU A 430 5.35 -16.73 1.98
C GLU A 430 4.56 -16.94 0.69
N GLY A 431 4.71 -18.12 0.05
CA GLY A 431 4.03 -18.46 -1.19
C GLY A 431 4.79 -18.00 -2.44
N GLU A 432 6.04 -17.57 -2.31
CA GLU A 432 6.87 -17.06 -3.41
C GLU A 432 7.74 -18.16 -4.02
N GLN A 433 8.07 -18.05 -5.31
CA GLN A 433 8.98 -19.00 -5.95
C GLN A 433 10.43 -18.63 -5.62
N PRO A 434 11.23 -19.50 -4.97
CA PRO A 434 12.65 -19.24 -4.76
C PRO A 434 13.34 -19.08 -6.12
N GLY A 435 13.84 -17.88 -6.44
CA GLY A 435 14.78 -17.69 -7.54
C GLY A 435 14.31 -17.01 -8.82
N LEU A 436 13.24 -16.21 -8.81
CA LEU A 436 13.05 -15.20 -9.88
C LEU A 436 14.05 -14.04 -9.75
N THR A 437 14.39 -13.62 -8.52
CA THR A 437 15.60 -12.89 -8.09
C THR A 437 15.69 -12.99 -6.57
N THR A 438 16.85 -13.30 -5.98
CA THR A 438 17.02 -13.32 -4.50
C THR A 438 18.29 -12.57 -4.12
N PHE A 439 18.19 -11.63 -3.17
CA PHE A 439 19.34 -10.93 -2.61
C PHE A 439 20.04 -11.84 -1.59
N SER A 440 21.17 -12.41 -1.96
CA SER A 440 22.07 -13.12 -1.05
C SER A 440 23.28 -12.23 -0.74
N GLY A 441 23.08 -11.24 0.14
CA GLY A 441 24.13 -10.31 0.56
C GLY A 441 23.60 -9.09 1.30
N LEU A 442 24.19 -8.80 2.47
CA LEU A 442 23.83 -7.70 3.37
C LEU A 442 24.15 -6.31 2.78
N LEU A 443 23.12 -5.56 2.39
CA LEU A 443 23.08 -4.09 2.26
C LEU A 443 21.58 -3.73 2.38
N PHE A 444 20.97 -3.62 3.55
CA PHE A 444 20.93 -2.43 4.40
C PHE A 444 20.51 -2.81 5.83
N ARG A 445 21.47 -3.19 6.69
CA ARG A 445 21.31 -3.13 8.15
C ARG A 445 22.63 -2.69 8.77
N LYS A 446 22.83 -1.37 8.88
CA LYS A 446 23.55 -0.69 9.97
C LYS A 446 23.65 0.81 9.67
N ARG A 447 22.77 1.61 10.29
CA ARG A 447 23.11 2.90 10.92
C ARG A 447 21.90 3.40 11.73
N LYS A 448 21.80 2.92 12.97
CA LYS A 448 21.18 3.66 14.07
C LYS A 448 22.21 3.83 15.18
N LYS A 449 22.30 5.08 15.66
CA LYS A 449 22.76 5.60 16.97
C LYS A 449 24.26 5.81 17.23
N ASN A 450 24.66 7.09 17.31
CA ASN A 450 24.93 7.84 18.56
C ASN A 450 25.48 9.25 18.22
N ALA A 451 24.76 10.32 18.56
CA ALA A 451 24.83 11.10 19.82
C ALA A 451 26.01 12.07 19.85
N HIS A 452 25.76 13.38 19.72
CA HIS A 452 26.61 14.46 20.25
C HIS A 452 25.75 15.48 21.00
N SER A 453 26.19 15.72 22.23
CA SER A 453 25.71 16.62 23.27
C SER A 453 26.00 18.10 22.97
N CYS A 454 25.11 19.00 23.41
CA CYS A 454 25.48 20.38 23.74
C CYS A 454 24.79 20.80 25.04
N ILE A 455 25.62 21.04 26.06
CA ILE A 455 25.30 21.61 27.37
C ILE A 455 25.40 23.13 27.23
N VAL A 456 24.40 23.88 27.69
CA VAL A 456 24.56 25.32 28.01
C VAL A 456 24.03 25.56 29.41
N ILE A 457 24.87 26.24 30.18
CA ILE A 457 24.88 26.39 31.63
C ILE A 457 23.92 27.52 32.05
N GLY A 458 23.15 27.29 33.11
CA GLY A 458 22.24 28.26 33.68
C GLY A 458 22.92 29.37 34.50
N PHE A 459 22.19 30.48 34.65
CA PHE A 459 22.40 31.41 35.75
C PHE A 459 21.05 31.73 36.41
N ALA A 460 20.99 31.46 37.71
CA ALA A 460 19.89 31.81 38.59
C ALA A 460 19.92 33.31 38.91
N GLN A 461 18.75 33.96 38.88
CA GLN A 461 18.53 35.20 39.62
C GLN A 461 17.23 35.13 40.42
N LYS A 462 17.35 35.55 41.68
CA LYS A 462 16.30 35.57 42.70
C LYS A 462 15.28 36.70 42.46
N LYS A 463 14.06 36.40 42.89
CA LYS A 463 12.85 37.23 43.00
C LYS A 463 13.08 38.66 43.52
N THR A 464 12.35 39.60 42.92
CA THR A 464 11.81 40.80 43.60
C THR A 464 10.38 41.07 43.12
N MET A 465 9.54 41.56 44.04
CA MET A 465 8.09 41.67 43.91
C MET A 465 7.59 42.75 42.94
N ALA A 466 6.48 42.40 42.30
CA ALA A 466 5.37 43.16 41.73
C ALA A 466 5.49 44.69 41.54
N SER A 467 5.43 45.10 40.27
CA SER A 467 4.86 46.37 39.83
C SER A 467 3.36 46.18 39.58
N THR A 468 2.56 47.11 40.09
CA THR A 468 1.09 47.15 40.16
C THR A 468 0.38 47.48 38.85
N LEU A 469 0.88 46.99 37.71
CA LEU A 469 0.18 47.08 36.42
C LEU A 469 -0.44 45.72 36.08
N PRO A 470 -1.70 45.67 35.63
CA PRO A 470 -2.30 44.42 35.18
C PRO A 470 -1.45 43.83 34.04
N PRO A 471 -1.31 42.49 33.96
CA PRO A 471 -0.51 41.85 32.91
C PRO A 471 -0.99 42.28 31.52
N ARG A 472 -0.05 42.62 30.65
CA ARG A 472 -0.36 42.98 29.25
C ARG A 472 -0.93 41.74 28.55
N VAL A 473 -2.04 41.93 27.82
CA VAL A 473 -2.65 40.86 27.03
C VAL A 473 -1.64 40.30 26.01
N GLU A 474 -1.38 39.00 26.07
CA GLU A 474 -0.63 38.29 25.05
C GLU A 474 -1.44 38.24 23.75
N ARG A 475 -0.79 38.50 22.62
CA ARG A 475 -1.39 38.42 21.28
C ARG A 475 -0.61 37.42 20.43
N THR A 476 -1.26 36.88 19.42
CA THR A 476 -0.65 36.00 18.41
C THR A 476 -1.27 36.27 17.05
N THR A 477 -0.60 35.85 16.00
CA THR A 477 -1.16 35.83 14.65
C THR A 477 -1.67 34.43 14.31
N ILE A 478 -2.85 34.37 13.68
CA ILE A 478 -3.37 33.17 12.99
C ILE A 478 -3.34 33.42 11.47
N ALA A 479 -3.12 32.36 10.71
CA ALA A 479 -3.07 32.38 9.24
C ALA A 479 -2.14 33.46 8.63
N GLY A 480 -1.10 33.86 9.38
CA GLY A 480 -0.12 34.88 8.95
C GLY A 480 -0.64 36.32 8.85
N SER A 481 -1.95 36.57 9.03
CA SER A 481 -2.52 37.91 8.78
C SER A 481 -3.57 38.40 9.78
N ILE A 482 -4.09 37.56 10.67
CA ILE A 482 -5.08 37.99 11.69
C ILE A 482 -4.40 37.99 13.05
N GLU A 483 -4.21 39.17 13.64
CA GLU A 483 -3.73 39.30 15.01
C GLU A 483 -4.91 39.20 16.00
N ILE A 484 -4.79 38.31 16.98
CA ILE A 484 -5.79 38.09 18.04
C ILE A 484 -5.17 38.15 19.43
N PRO A 485 -5.95 38.52 20.47
CA PRO A 485 -5.58 38.17 21.83
C PRO A 485 -5.55 36.64 21.97
N ARG A 486 -4.63 36.13 22.79
CA ARG A 486 -4.55 34.69 23.10
C ARG A 486 -5.70 34.19 23.98
N MET A 487 -6.68 35.04 24.26
CA MET A 487 -7.96 34.67 24.88
C MET A 487 -9.10 35.31 24.09
N LEU A 488 -10.00 34.48 23.57
CA LEU A 488 -11.20 34.89 22.86
C LEU A 488 -12.42 34.74 23.78
N HIS A 489 -13.38 35.65 23.64
CA HIS A 489 -14.65 35.59 24.33
C HIS A 489 -15.65 34.77 23.54
N GLY A 490 -16.00 33.60 24.05
CA GLY A 490 -17.01 32.75 23.46
C GLY A 490 -18.42 33.21 23.84
N LEU A 491 -19.27 33.43 22.84
CA LEU A 491 -20.62 33.98 23.01
C LEU A 491 -21.72 32.91 23.08
N TRP A 492 -21.38 31.64 23.30
CA TRP A 492 -22.37 30.55 23.43
C TRP A 492 -23.31 30.72 24.64
N GLN A 493 -22.99 31.59 25.61
CA GLN A 493 -23.91 31.94 26.70
C GLN A 493 -25.17 32.67 26.19
N LEU A 494 -25.14 33.22 24.97
CA LEU A 494 -26.30 33.84 24.33
C LEU A 494 -27.15 32.83 23.54
N ALA A 495 -26.73 31.56 23.47
CA ALA A 495 -27.54 30.49 22.92
C ALA A 495 -28.70 30.17 23.88
N GLY A 496 -29.86 29.79 23.32
CA GLY A 496 -31.03 29.42 24.10
C GLY A 496 -30.71 28.32 25.13
N GLY A 497 -31.18 28.50 26.37
CA GLY A 497 -30.88 27.59 27.50
C GLY A 497 -30.01 28.21 28.61
N HIS A 498 -29.40 29.37 28.36
CA HIS A 498 -28.71 30.19 29.36
C HIS A 498 -29.50 31.45 29.73
N ASP A 499 -29.91 32.26 28.74
CA ASP A 499 -30.79 33.42 28.88
C ASP A 499 -31.85 33.40 27.76
N ARG A 500 -33.15 33.54 28.07
CA ARG A 500 -34.23 33.45 27.07
C ARG A 500 -34.55 34.79 26.39
N ASP A 501 -34.19 35.91 27.01
CA ASP A 501 -34.47 37.27 26.54
C ASP A 501 -33.18 38.10 26.58
N VAL A 502 -32.34 38.00 25.55
CA VAL A 502 -31.08 38.77 25.45
C VAL A 502 -31.35 40.14 24.83
N ASP A 503 -31.12 41.22 25.59
CA ASP A 503 -31.08 42.58 25.06
C ASP A 503 -29.77 42.80 24.28
N VAL A 504 -29.88 42.86 22.96
CA VAL A 504 -28.74 43.02 22.03
C VAL A 504 -27.95 44.30 22.28
N ALA A 505 -28.63 45.41 22.60
CA ALA A 505 -27.97 46.69 22.82
C ALA A 505 -27.20 46.69 24.15
N ALA A 506 -27.82 46.19 25.22
CA ALA A 506 -27.16 46.06 26.52
C ALA A 506 -25.96 45.09 26.46
N ALA A 507 -26.09 43.98 25.74
CA ALA A 507 -25.00 43.02 25.55
C ALA A 507 -23.82 43.62 24.75
N ALA A 508 -24.11 44.44 23.73
CA ALA A 508 -23.07 45.12 22.93
C ALA A 508 -22.27 46.15 23.75
N GLU A 509 -22.94 46.91 24.62
CA GLU A 509 -22.26 47.83 25.55
C GLU A 509 -21.43 47.08 26.59
N ALA A 510 -21.93 45.93 27.06
CA ALA A 510 -21.23 45.09 28.03
C ALA A 510 -19.90 44.49 27.52
N MET A 511 -19.63 44.54 26.21
CA MET A 511 -18.32 44.18 25.63
C MET A 511 -17.23 45.21 25.95
N GLY A 512 -17.60 46.48 26.20
CA GLY A 512 -16.68 47.60 26.37
C GLY A 512 -15.53 47.33 27.36
N PRO A 513 -15.81 46.94 28.62
CA PRO A 513 -14.77 46.69 29.61
C PRO A 513 -13.74 45.63 29.21
N LEU A 514 -14.13 44.63 28.41
CA LEU A 514 -13.23 43.60 27.90
C LEU A 514 -12.34 44.16 26.79
N ILE A 515 -12.93 44.93 25.88
CA ILE A 515 -12.23 45.59 24.78
C ILE A 515 -11.21 46.59 25.34
N ASP A 516 -11.58 47.37 26.35
CA ASP A 516 -10.75 48.44 26.93
C ASP A 516 -9.43 47.91 27.54
N VAL A 517 -9.40 46.63 27.97
CA VAL A 517 -8.21 46.00 28.58
C VAL A 517 -7.34 45.18 27.63
N GLY A 518 -7.66 45.11 26.35
CA GLY A 518 -6.88 44.31 25.40
C GLY A 518 -7.58 43.04 24.88
N LEU A 519 -8.70 42.62 25.47
CA LEU A 519 -9.45 41.40 25.10
C LEU A 519 -10.54 41.71 24.05
N ASP A 520 -10.12 42.07 22.85
CA ASP A 520 -10.96 42.47 21.71
C ASP A 520 -11.31 41.33 20.73
N GLY A 521 -11.12 40.06 21.14
CA GLY A 521 -11.40 38.90 20.31
C GLY A 521 -12.68 38.18 20.74
N PHE A 522 -13.58 37.90 19.80
CA PHE A 522 -14.89 37.27 20.06
C PHE A 522 -15.12 36.08 19.11
N ASP A 523 -15.63 34.97 19.66
CA ASP A 523 -15.98 33.76 18.92
C ASP A 523 -17.46 33.42 19.10
N MET A 524 -18.16 33.20 18.00
CA MET A 524 -19.61 32.94 17.96
C MET A 524 -19.97 31.85 16.94
N ALA A 525 -21.26 31.64 16.67
CA ALA A 525 -21.77 30.73 15.65
C ALA A 525 -23.15 31.20 15.18
N ASP A 526 -23.55 30.79 13.97
CA ASP A 526 -24.88 31.02 13.38
C ASP A 526 -26.08 30.63 14.27
N HIS A 527 -25.91 29.64 15.14
CA HIS A 527 -26.92 29.13 16.06
C HIS A 527 -26.80 29.64 17.51
N TYR A 528 -25.85 30.54 17.82
CA TYR A 528 -25.69 31.12 19.17
C TYR A 528 -26.64 32.30 19.41
N GLY A 529 -27.93 32.09 19.17
CA GLY A 529 -28.97 33.10 19.38
C GLY A 529 -28.62 34.43 18.69
N PRO A 530 -28.63 35.58 19.40
CA PRO A 530 -28.34 36.88 18.81
C PRO A 530 -26.85 37.27 18.81
N ALA A 531 -25.89 36.34 19.01
CA ALA A 531 -24.46 36.68 19.13
C ALA A 531 -23.91 37.51 17.96
N GLU A 532 -24.24 37.16 16.72
CA GLU A 532 -23.84 37.93 15.53
C GLU A 532 -24.44 39.34 15.52
N LEU A 533 -25.69 39.48 15.97
CA LEU A 533 -26.39 40.77 16.06
C LEU A 533 -25.79 41.67 17.16
N VAL A 534 -25.31 41.09 18.26
CA VAL A 534 -24.61 41.83 19.33
C VAL A 534 -23.31 42.45 18.79
N VAL A 535 -22.53 41.67 18.05
CA VAL A 535 -21.32 42.19 17.40
C VAL A 535 -21.66 43.22 16.32
N GLY A 536 -22.71 43.02 15.53
CA GLY A 536 -23.14 44.02 14.56
C GLY A 536 -23.61 45.32 15.20
N ARG A 537 -24.33 45.23 16.31
CA ARG A 537 -24.71 46.42 17.08
C ARG A 537 -23.47 47.15 17.58
N HIS A 538 -22.49 46.44 18.14
CA HIS A 538 -21.21 47.02 18.56
C HIS A 538 -20.51 47.73 17.40
N ASN A 539 -20.36 47.06 16.25
CA ASN A 539 -19.68 47.62 15.07
C ASN A 539 -20.36 48.89 14.51
N LEU A 540 -21.68 49.01 14.67
CA LEU A 540 -22.45 50.17 14.21
C LEU A 540 -22.48 51.33 15.21
N THR A 541 -22.37 51.08 16.51
CA THR A 541 -22.59 52.11 17.54
C THR A 541 -21.38 52.48 18.38
N SER A 542 -20.35 51.63 18.42
CA SER A 542 -19.17 51.83 19.26
C SER A 542 -18.13 52.72 18.56
N SER A 543 -17.54 53.65 19.29
CA SER A 543 -16.34 54.41 18.88
C SER A 543 -15.02 53.78 19.38
N ARG A 544 -15.08 52.61 20.02
CA ARG A 544 -13.90 51.89 20.53
C ARG A 544 -13.07 51.33 19.37
N ARG A 545 -11.88 50.81 19.71
CA ARG A 545 -11.00 50.13 18.75
C ARG A 545 -11.73 48.97 18.04
N PRO A 546 -11.39 48.67 16.77
CA PRO A 546 -11.97 47.54 16.05
C PRO A 546 -11.74 46.22 16.79
N ILE A 547 -12.78 45.41 16.87
CA ILE A 547 -12.71 44.06 17.43
C ILE A 547 -12.38 43.03 16.34
N THR A 548 -11.89 41.87 16.76
CA THR A 548 -11.80 40.69 15.88
C THR A 548 -12.92 39.72 16.23
N ALA A 549 -13.81 39.47 15.28
CA ALA A 549 -14.95 38.57 15.45
C ALA A 549 -14.85 37.37 14.51
N PHE A 550 -14.96 36.17 15.07
CA PHE A 550 -15.02 34.89 14.36
C PHE A 550 -16.41 34.31 14.48
N THR A 551 -16.97 33.80 13.39
CA THR A 551 -18.25 33.08 13.41
C THR A 551 -18.09 31.67 12.86
N LYS A 552 -19.17 30.90 12.91
CA LYS A 552 -19.24 29.53 12.43
C LYS A 552 -20.46 29.35 11.55
N TRP A 553 -20.28 28.53 10.53
CA TRP A 553 -21.38 27.92 9.81
C TRP A 553 -21.51 26.46 10.24
N CYS A 554 -22.64 26.14 10.86
CA CYS A 554 -22.96 24.81 11.38
C CYS A 554 -24.22 24.29 10.67
N PRO A 555 -24.14 23.99 9.36
CA PRO A 555 -25.31 23.53 8.62
C PRO A 555 -25.85 22.22 9.19
N PRO A 556 -27.17 21.99 9.12
CA PRO A 556 -27.74 20.68 9.43
C PRO A 556 -27.29 19.64 8.38
N GLU A 557 -27.35 18.37 8.75
CA GLU A 557 -27.08 17.24 7.85
C GLU A 557 -28.23 17.02 6.87
N SER A 558 -28.34 17.92 5.88
CA SER A 558 -29.38 17.90 4.85
C SER A 558 -28.95 17.26 3.53
N GLY A 559 -27.64 17.01 3.35
CA GLY A 559 -27.05 16.67 2.05
C GLY A 559 -27.00 17.84 1.06
N ASP A 560 -27.23 19.08 1.50
CA ASP A 560 -27.18 20.26 0.63
C ASP A 560 -25.74 20.63 0.28
N ARG A 561 -25.40 20.47 -1.00
CA ARG A 561 -24.09 20.77 -1.59
C ARG A 561 -24.06 22.07 -2.40
N SER A 562 -25.07 22.92 -2.28
CA SER A 562 -25.22 24.10 -3.13
C SER A 562 -24.37 25.28 -2.69
N PHE A 563 -23.78 25.97 -3.67
CA PHE A 563 -23.06 27.23 -3.43
C PHE A 563 -23.99 28.30 -2.83
N ALA A 564 -25.25 28.34 -3.28
CA ALA A 564 -26.24 29.33 -2.84
C ALA A 564 -26.50 29.27 -1.33
N THR A 565 -26.53 28.07 -0.74
CA THR A 565 -26.70 27.92 0.72
C THR A 565 -25.47 28.41 1.48
N ALA A 566 -24.26 28.08 1.01
CA ALA A 566 -23.02 28.57 1.61
C ALA A 566 -22.92 30.11 1.52
N GLU A 567 -23.24 30.68 0.36
CA GLU A 567 -23.25 32.12 0.13
C GLU A 567 -24.29 32.82 1.02
N ALA A 568 -25.51 32.30 1.09
CA ALA A 568 -26.57 32.87 1.92
C ALA A 568 -26.20 32.87 3.42
N ALA A 569 -25.53 31.82 3.89
CA ALA A 569 -25.04 31.74 5.26
C ALA A 569 -23.97 32.81 5.54
N VAL A 570 -23.00 32.98 4.64
CA VAL A 570 -21.95 34.01 4.76
C VAL A 570 -22.54 35.42 4.67
N ASP A 571 -23.44 35.67 3.73
CA ASP A 571 -24.10 36.98 3.57
C ASP A 571 -25.00 37.32 4.77
N LEU A 572 -25.63 36.32 5.38
CA LEU A 572 -26.37 36.51 6.62
C LEU A 572 -25.44 36.90 7.76
N ALA A 573 -24.31 36.22 7.92
CA ALA A 573 -23.32 36.53 8.95
C ALA A 573 -22.73 37.93 8.77
N LEU A 574 -22.34 38.31 7.55
CA LEU A 574 -21.86 39.66 7.21
C LEU A 574 -22.87 40.74 7.58
N ARG A 575 -24.15 40.54 7.20
CA ARG A 575 -25.23 41.49 7.54
C ARG A 575 -25.47 41.58 9.04
N ARG A 576 -25.52 40.45 9.75
CA ARG A 576 -25.78 40.42 11.20
C ARG A 576 -24.65 41.06 12.00
N MET A 577 -23.40 40.80 11.62
CA MET A 577 -22.21 41.39 12.25
C MET A 577 -21.89 42.79 11.75
N ALA A 578 -22.61 43.32 10.75
CA ALA A 578 -22.33 44.61 10.11
C ALA A 578 -20.86 44.73 9.65
N GLN A 579 -20.37 43.71 8.94
CA GLN A 579 -19.00 43.66 8.41
C GLN A 579 -19.02 43.44 6.89
N GLU A 580 -18.02 43.97 6.20
CA GLU A 580 -17.82 43.73 4.75
C GLU A 580 -17.12 42.40 4.48
N ARG A 581 -16.41 41.87 5.47
CA ARG A 581 -15.65 40.61 5.37
C ARG A 581 -15.61 39.88 6.71
N VAL A 582 -15.87 38.58 6.69
CA VAL A 582 -15.70 37.70 7.87
C VAL A 582 -14.19 37.45 8.07
N ALA A 583 -13.66 37.72 9.27
CA ALA A 583 -12.25 37.49 9.55
C ALA A 583 -11.91 35.99 9.49
N LEU A 584 -12.67 35.16 10.20
CA LEU A 584 -12.53 33.71 10.18
C LEU A 584 -13.93 33.08 10.16
N MET A 585 -14.23 32.34 9.11
CA MET A 585 -15.43 31.51 9.01
C MET A 585 -15.07 30.07 9.32
N GLN A 586 -15.58 29.51 10.42
CA GLN A 586 -15.26 28.14 10.81
C GLN A 586 -16.41 27.19 10.44
N TYR A 587 -16.09 26.03 9.89
CA TYR A 587 -17.08 25.02 9.49
C TYR A 587 -17.17 23.88 10.50
N HIS A 588 -18.38 23.48 10.88
CA HIS A 588 -18.62 22.32 11.74
C HIS A 588 -19.02 21.09 10.91
N ILE A 589 -18.27 20.00 11.05
CA ILE A 589 -18.56 18.72 10.38
C ILE A 589 -19.24 17.78 11.37
N TRP A 590 -20.50 17.43 11.12
CA TRP A 590 -21.31 16.56 11.99
C TRP A 590 -21.01 15.09 11.77
N ASP A 591 -21.00 14.61 10.54
CA ASP A 591 -20.69 13.22 10.18
C ASP A 591 -19.69 13.19 9.02
N TYR A 592 -18.58 12.47 9.19
CA TYR A 592 -17.58 12.32 8.13
C TYR A 592 -18.04 11.37 7.03
N SER A 593 -19.01 10.49 7.34
CA SER A 593 -19.61 9.63 6.34
C SER A 593 -20.46 10.41 5.33
N ASP A 594 -20.89 11.63 5.65
CA ASP A 594 -21.54 12.56 4.71
C ASP A 594 -20.52 13.51 4.08
N ASP A 595 -20.10 13.21 2.84
CA ASP A 595 -19.13 14.00 2.07
C ASP A 595 -19.59 15.41 1.65
N THR A 596 -20.79 15.85 2.04
CA THR A 596 -21.31 17.20 1.81
C THR A 596 -20.38 18.30 2.36
N TYR A 597 -19.64 18.03 3.43
CA TYR A 597 -18.67 18.98 3.98
C TYR A 597 -17.55 19.35 2.99
N LEU A 598 -17.15 18.43 2.10
CA LEU A 598 -16.11 18.68 1.09
C LEU A 598 -16.57 19.75 0.10
N CYS A 599 -17.83 19.65 -0.36
CA CYS A 599 -18.44 20.65 -1.23
C CYS A 599 -18.56 22.01 -0.53
N ASN A 600 -19.04 22.00 0.71
CA ASN A 600 -19.23 23.22 1.48
C ASN A 600 -17.92 23.95 1.78
N LEU A 601 -16.84 23.23 2.12
CA LEU A 601 -15.51 23.83 2.28
C LEU A 601 -14.96 24.41 0.98
N ALA A 602 -15.24 23.77 -0.18
CA ALA A 602 -14.85 24.31 -1.48
C ALA A 602 -15.59 25.62 -1.78
N HIS A 603 -16.88 25.70 -1.46
CA HIS A 603 -17.70 26.91 -1.57
C HIS A 603 -17.19 28.03 -0.66
N LEU A 604 -16.83 27.72 0.59
CA LEU A 604 -16.21 28.69 1.49
C LEU A 604 -14.86 29.20 0.94
N GLY A 605 -14.06 28.33 0.32
CA GLY A 605 -12.84 28.74 -0.40
C GLY A 605 -13.11 29.65 -1.59
N ALA A 606 -14.22 29.44 -2.32
CA ALA A 606 -14.65 30.34 -3.38
C ALA A 606 -15.07 31.72 -2.83
N LEU A 607 -15.84 31.74 -1.73
CA LEU A 607 -16.25 32.96 -1.03
C LEU A 607 -15.05 33.70 -0.42
N GLN A 608 -14.00 32.98 -0.02
CA GLN A 608 -12.71 33.57 0.37
C GLN A 608 -12.05 34.28 -0.81
N ARG A 609 -11.98 33.65 -1.99
CA ARG A 609 -11.44 34.29 -3.22
C ARG A 609 -12.27 35.49 -3.67
N GLN A 610 -13.58 35.49 -3.41
CA GLN A 610 -14.46 36.64 -3.66
C GLN A 610 -14.30 37.77 -2.62
N GLY A 611 -13.48 37.57 -1.58
CA GLY A 611 -13.21 38.57 -0.55
C GLY A 611 -14.27 38.66 0.55
N LYS A 612 -15.32 37.83 0.54
CA LYS A 612 -16.34 37.77 1.61
C LYS A 612 -15.81 37.15 2.91
N ILE A 613 -14.81 36.27 2.80
CA ILE A 613 -14.14 35.61 3.93
C ILE A 613 -12.64 35.89 3.84
N SER A 614 -11.98 36.16 4.96
CA SER A 614 -10.51 36.30 4.98
C SER A 614 -9.83 34.94 5.10
N HIS A 615 -10.27 34.11 6.05
CA HIS A 615 -9.74 32.77 6.30
C HIS A 615 -10.83 31.77 6.65
N VAL A 616 -10.62 30.51 6.29
CA VAL A 616 -11.50 29.39 6.64
C VAL A 616 -10.88 28.60 7.78
N GLY A 617 -11.67 28.28 8.80
CA GLY A 617 -11.32 27.35 9.87
C GLY A 617 -12.27 26.16 9.90
N VAL A 618 -11.98 25.20 10.77
CA VAL A 618 -12.90 24.11 11.09
C VAL A 618 -13.09 24.02 12.60
N THR A 619 -14.13 23.33 13.06
CA THR A 619 -14.36 23.06 14.47
C THR A 619 -14.66 21.59 14.71
N ASN A 620 -14.10 21.05 15.79
CA ASN A 620 -14.23 19.66 16.22
C ASN A 620 -13.74 18.65 15.17
N VAL A 621 -12.84 19.02 14.26
CA VAL A 621 -12.30 18.04 13.30
C VAL A 621 -11.20 17.25 14.00
N ASP A 622 -11.17 15.93 13.82
CA ASP A 622 -10.13 15.07 14.38
C ASP A 622 -8.84 15.14 13.57
N ALA A 623 -7.76 14.52 14.06
CA ALA A 623 -6.46 14.68 13.42
C ALA A 623 -6.41 14.03 12.03
N ALA A 624 -7.11 12.91 11.83
CA ALA A 624 -7.13 12.18 10.56
C ALA A 624 -7.87 12.96 9.48
N HIS A 625 -9.04 13.51 9.80
CA HIS A 625 -9.82 14.32 8.88
C HIS A 625 -9.21 15.70 8.66
N LEU A 626 -8.51 16.28 9.65
CA LEU A 626 -7.75 17.50 9.44
C LEU A 626 -6.60 17.27 8.43
N GLU A 627 -5.84 16.18 8.56
CA GLU A 627 -4.82 15.81 7.56
C GLU A 627 -5.45 15.56 6.19
N LEU A 628 -6.56 14.82 6.13
CA LEU A 628 -7.29 14.57 4.88
C LEU A 628 -7.70 15.85 4.18
N LEU A 629 -8.26 16.82 4.91
CA LEU A 629 -8.65 18.11 4.34
C LEU A 629 -7.44 18.89 3.82
N LEU A 630 -6.35 18.92 4.59
CA LEU A 630 -5.14 19.64 4.18
C LEU A 630 -4.46 18.97 2.97
N ASP A 631 -4.45 17.64 2.91
CA ASP A 631 -3.90 16.87 1.78
C ASP A 631 -4.78 16.97 0.53
N SER A 632 -6.08 17.19 0.72
CA SER A 632 -7.02 17.54 -0.37
C SER A 632 -6.86 18.98 -0.87
N GLY A 633 -5.97 19.78 -0.28
CA GLY A 633 -5.69 21.15 -0.69
C GLY A 633 -6.61 22.22 -0.10
N TYR A 634 -7.43 21.90 0.91
CA TYR A 634 -8.23 22.91 1.60
C TYR A 634 -7.33 23.81 2.47
N ALA A 635 -7.44 25.13 2.30
CA ALA A 635 -6.70 26.11 3.08
C ALA A 635 -7.37 26.32 4.46
N ILE A 636 -6.99 25.50 5.44
CA ILE A 636 -7.54 25.56 6.81
C ILE A 636 -6.59 26.32 7.74
N ALA A 637 -7.04 27.48 8.22
CA ALA A 637 -6.28 28.35 9.12
C ALA A 637 -6.24 27.84 10.56
N THR A 638 -7.38 27.34 11.06
CA THR A 638 -7.53 26.93 12.46
C THR A 638 -8.42 25.72 12.61
N ASN A 639 -8.18 24.94 13.67
CA ASN A 639 -9.12 23.95 14.17
C ASN A 639 -9.54 24.31 15.61
N GLN A 640 -10.83 24.53 15.83
CA GLN A 640 -11.40 24.80 17.16
C GLN A 640 -11.80 23.50 17.85
N VAL A 641 -11.07 23.08 18.88
CA VAL A 641 -11.24 21.78 19.57
C VAL A 641 -11.27 21.94 21.10
N SER A 642 -11.79 20.94 21.81
CA SER A 642 -11.76 20.95 23.28
C SER A 642 -10.36 20.66 23.80
N CYS A 643 -9.91 21.42 24.81
CA CYS A 643 -8.68 21.10 25.54
C CYS A 643 -8.71 21.73 26.93
N SER A 644 -8.29 20.96 27.94
CA SER A 644 -8.13 21.41 29.32
C SER A 644 -7.08 20.57 30.04
N VAL A 645 -6.81 20.88 31.31
CA VAL A 645 -5.99 20.03 32.19
C VAL A 645 -6.59 18.63 32.42
N VAL A 646 -7.84 18.38 31.99
CA VAL A 646 -8.50 17.06 32.05
C VAL A 646 -8.61 16.44 30.66
N ASP A 647 -9.13 17.18 29.67
CA ASP A 647 -9.17 16.73 28.27
C ASP A 647 -7.84 16.98 27.58
N ARG A 648 -7.05 15.91 27.50
CA ARG A 648 -5.68 15.91 26.97
C ARG A 648 -5.57 15.32 25.56
N ARG A 649 -6.69 15.06 24.86
CA ARG A 649 -6.67 14.48 23.50
C ARG A 649 -5.83 15.31 22.52
N LEU A 650 -5.81 16.64 22.68
CA LEU A 650 -4.96 17.54 21.89
C LEU A 650 -3.46 17.18 21.96
N VAL A 651 -2.96 16.85 23.15
CA VAL A 651 -1.51 16.66 23.43
C VAL A 651 -1.08 15.21 23.56
N ARG A 652 -2.00 14.30 23.91
CA ARG A 652 -1.74 12.85 23.94
C ARG A 652 -2.06 12.17 22.61
N GLY A 653 -2.98 12.74 21.84
CA GLY A 653 -3.32 12.29 20.50
C GLY A 653 -2.41 12.89 19.44
N ARG A 654 -2.83 12.77 18.18
CA ARG A 654 -2.07 13.23 17.02
C ARG A 654 -2.26 14.71 16.69
N MET A 655 -3.36 15.31 17.16
CA MET A 655 -3.82 16.65 16.76
C MET A 655 -2.73 17.72 16.87
N ALA A 656 -2.05 17.86 18.02
CA ALA A 656 -1.00 18.86 18.16
C ALA A 656 0.16 18.64 17.18
N GLY A 657 0.54 17.38 16.92
CA GLY A 657 1.56 17.05 15.93
C GLY A 657 1.17 17.45 14.52
N VAL A 658 -0.09 17.19 14.12
CA VAL A 658 -0.64 17.61 12.82
C VAL A 658 -0.62 19.13 12.68
N CYS A 659 -1.20 19.84 13.66
CA CYS A 659 -1.28 21.30 13.64
C CYS A 659 0.10 21.95 13.55
N ALA A 660 1.08 21.44 14.30
CA ALA A 660 2.45 21.95 14.28
C ALA A 660 3.12 21.76 12.91
N ARG A 661 3.02 20.56 12.31
CA ARG A 661 3.62 20.27 10.99
C ARG A 661 2.97 21.05 9.86
N ARG A 662 1.66 21.29 9.94
CA ARG A 662 0.86 21.87 8.86
C ARG A 662 0.55 23.36 9.03
N GLY A 663 1.02 23.98 10.12
CA GLY A 663 0.82 25.41 10.37
C GLY A 663 -0.61 25.79 10.76
N VAL A 664 -1.43 24.84 11.23
CA VAL A 664 -2.82 25.09 11.65
C VAL A 664 -2.83 25.56 13.11
N GLY A 665 -3.52 26.67 13.39
CA GLY A 665 -3.69 27.17 14.75
C GLY A 665 -4.81 26.45 15.51
N VAL A 666 -4.61 26.14 16.78
CA VAL A 666 -5.69 25.61 17.64
C VAL A 666 -6.37 26.74 18.40
N LEU A 667 -7.71 26.77 18.33
CA LEU A 667 -8.55 27.58 19.21
C LEU A 667 -9.18 26.64 20.25
N ALA A 668 -8.67 26.67 21.48
CA ALA A 668 -9.03 25.70 22.51
C ALA A 668 -10.29 26.16 23.27
N TYR A 669 -11.39 25.41 23.16
CA TYR A 669 -12.57 25.64 23.99
C TYR A 669 -12.63 24.65 25.17
N GLY A 670 -13.43 24.97 26.19
CA GLY A 670 -13.63 24.06 27.32
C GLY A 670 -12.47 24.02 28.32
N THR A 671 -11.51 24.93 28.18
CA THR A 671 -10.35 25.12 29.06
C THR A 671 -10.68 25.15 30.54
N LEU A 672 -11.84 25.72 30.91
CA LEU A 672 -12.28 25.84 32.31
C LEU A 672 -13.37 24.84 32.71
N LEU A 673 -13.69 23.86 31.85
CA LEU A 673 -14.71 22.83 32.09
C LEU A 673 -16.06 23.42 32.56
N GLY A 674 -16.51 24.50 31.91
CA GLY A 674 -17.78 25.17 32.25
C GLY A 674 -17.79 25.85 33.63
N GLY A 675 -16.64 25.97 34.28
CA GLY A 675 -16.45 26.56 35.60
C GLY A 675 -16.03 25.55 36.68
N PHE A 676 -15.89 24.25 36.37
CA PHE A 676 -15.40 23.26 37.34
C PHE A 676 -13.96 23.52 37.78
N LEU A 677 -13.13 24.15 36.94
CA LEU A 677 -11.77 24.57 37.30
C LEU A 677 -11.79 25.92 38.02
N SER A 678 -12.38 25.93 39.22
CA SER A 678 -12.44 27.09 40.13
C SER A 678 -12.38 26.66 41.59
N GLU A 679 -12.09 27.62 42.46
CA GLU A 679 -11.94 27.44 43.91
C GLU A 679 -13.19 26.84 44.55
N LYS A 680 -14.38 27.19 44.02
CA LYS A 680 -15.68 26.69 44.47
C LYS A 680 -15.77 25.16 44.52
N TRP A 681 -15.07 24.47 43.61
CA TRP A 681 -15.21 23.02 43.44
C TRP A 681 -14.12 22.21 44.17
N ILE A 682 -13.15 22.87 44.80
CA ILE A 682 -12.07 22.17 45.53
C ILE A 682 -12.68 21.44 46.73
N GLY A 683 -12.55 20.11 46.76
CA GLY A 683 -13.08 19.27 47.83
C GLY A 683 -14.61 19.13 47.84
N ALA A 684 -15.31 19.72 46.88
CA ALA A 684 -16.76 19.59 46.76
C ALA A 684 -17.16 18.16 46.35
N PRO A 685 -18.32 17.66 46.80
CA PRO A 685 -18.85 16.38 46.33
C PRO A 685 -19.26 16.45 44.85
N GLU A 686 -19.29 15.30 44.16
CA GLU A 686 -19.76 15.23 42.78
C GLU A 686 -21.24 15.68 42.70
N PRO A 687 -21.61 16.56 41.75
CA PRO A 687 -23.00 16.85 41.47
C PRO A 687 -23.76 15.59 41.02
N THR A 688 -24.75 15.16 41.81
CA THR A 688 -25.54 13.95 41.52
C THR A 688 -26.81 14.25 40.70
N SER A 689 -27.29 15.49 40.69
CA SER A 689 -28.42 15.94 39.88
C SER A 689 -28.02 17.02 38.87
N ALA A 690 -28.80 17.14 37.79
CA ALA A 690 -28.67 18.24 36.83
C ALA A 690 -29.23 19.57 37.38
N GLU A 691 -29.92 19.51 38.53
CA GLU A 691 -30.55 20.65 39.17
C GLU A 691 -29.48 21.61 39.69
N GLY A 692 -29.51 22.88 39.23
CA GLY A 692 -28.48 23.87 39.55
C GLY A 692 -27.21 23.84 38.67
N LEU A 693 -27.07 22.87 37.76
CA LEU A 693 -26.00 22.89 36.75
C LEU A 693 -26.46 23.61 35.47
N ASN A 694 -25.66 24.57 35.02
CA ASN A 694 -25.86 25.17 33.70
C ASN A 694 -25.48 24.18 32.59
N TRP A 695 -25.87 24.48 31.34
CA TRP A 695 -25.66 23.62 30.18
C TRP A 695 -24.17 23.24 29.96
N SER A 696 -23.25 24.17 30.19
CA SER A 696 -21.80 23.92 30.11
C SER A 696 -21.33 22.95 31.21
N LEU A 697 -21.75 23.14 32.47
CA LEU A 697 -21.40 22.23 33.57
C LEU A 697 -21.93 20.82 33.31
N ARG A 698 -23.15 20.68 32.75
CA ARG A 698 -23.68 19.37 32.34
C ARG A 698 -22.80 18.69 31.30
N LYS A 699 -22.35 19.43 30.27
CA LYS A 699 -21.40 18.94 29.25
C LYS A 699 -20.11 18.45 29.91
N TYR A 700 -19.43 19.30 30.68
CA TYR A 700 -18.10 18.98 31.19
C TYR A 700 -18.08 17.99 32.36
N LEU A 701 -19.20 17.79 33.06
CA LEU A 701 -19.33 16.69 34.00
C LEU A 701 -19.20 15.32 33.28
N ARG A 702 -19.69 15.22 32.04
CA ARG A 702 -19.49 14.01 31.21
C ARG A 702 -18.02 13.83 30.83
N PHE A 703 -17.30 14.90 30.51
CA PHE A 703 -15.84 14.84 30.28
C PHE A 703 -15.11 14.35 31.53
N ILE A 704 -15.45 14.87 32.71
CA ILE A 704 -14.86 14.43 33.98
C ILE A 704 -15.13 12.94 34.22
N ARG A 705 -16.37 12.48 33.99
CA ARG A 705 -16.73 11.06 34.11
C ARG A 705 -15.96 10.17 33.13
N ALA A 706 -15.84 10.60 31.87
CA ALA A 706 -15.07 9.89 30.85
C ALA A 706 -13.57 9.85 31.18
N ALA A 707 -13.03 10.88 31.86
CA ALA A 707 -11.63 10.98 32.25
C ALA A 707 -11.29 10.26 33.58
N GLY A 708 -12.12 9.32 34.04
CA GLY A 708 -11.86 8.55 35.27
C GLY A 708 -12.66 9.00 36.50
N GLY A 709 -13.63 9.90 36.33
CA GLY A 709 -14.59 10.26 37.38
C GLY A 709 -14.14 11.38 38.30
N TRP A 710 -15.03 11.72 39.24
CA TRP A 710 -14.87 12.91 40.09
C TRP A 710 -13.64 12.87 41.00
N ALA A 711 -13.28 11.68 41.52
CA ALA A 711 -12.12 11.53 42.38
C ALA A 711 -10.81 11.88 41.66
N ALA A 712 -10.62 11.38 40.43
CA ALA A 712 -9.46 11.69 39.61
C ALA A 712 -9.42 13.19 39.25
N PHE A 713 -10.56 13.76 38.88
CA PHE A 713 -10.70 15.20 38.66
C PHE A 713 -10.32 16.03 39.89
N GLN A 714 -10.75 15.64 41.10
CA GLN A 714 -10.39 16.33 42.34
C GLN A 714 -8.89 16.27 42.64
N GLY A 715 -8.21 15.17 42.27
CA GLY A 715 -6.74 15.08 42.34
C GLY A 715 -6.07 16.15 41.48
N VAL A 716 -6.50 16.28 40.23
CA VAL A 716 -5.98 17.31 39.30
C VAL A 716 -6.35 18.72 39.78
N LEU A 717 -7.58 18.96 40.20
CA LEU A 717 -8.03 20.26 40.69
C LEU A 717 -7.22 20.72 41.91
N LYS A 718 -6.91 19.82 42.85
CA LYS A 718 -6.05 20.13 44.02
C LYS A 718 -4.62 20.46 43.61
N ALA A 719 -4.05 19.76 42.63
CA ALA A 719 -2.71 20.07 42.12
C ALA A 719 -2.68 21.46 41.44
N VAL A 720 -3.67 21.75 40.59
CA VAL A 720 -3.83 23.08 39.97
C VAL A 720 -4.03 24.16 41.03
N ALA A 721 -4.81 23.89 42.10
CA ALA A 721 -5.02 24.81 43.20
C ALA A 721 -3.75 25.08 44.02
N ALA A 722 -2.92 24.06 44.26
CA ALA A 722 -1.63 24.25 44.95
C ALA A 722 -0.67 25.12 44.13
N VAL A 723 -0.66 24.97 42.81
CA VAL A 723 0.09 25.85 41.89
C VAL A 723 -0.51 27.27 41.92
N ALA A 724 -1.84 27.39 41.93
CA ALA A 724 -2.52 28.68 42.01
C ALA A 724 -2.16 29.44 43.30
N GLU A 725 -2.13 28.74 44.43
CA GLU A 725 -1.68 29.26 45.72
C GLU A 725 -0.21 29.69 45.71
N LYS A 726 0.69 28.85 45.16
CA LYS A 726 2.12 29.16 45.01
C LYS A 726 2.36 30.47 44.26
N HIS A 727 1.57 30.75 43.24
CA HIS A 727 1.71 31.93 42.38
C HIS A 727 0.80 33.10 42.74
N GLY A 728 -0.11 32.94 43.71
CA GLY A 728 -1.03 34.00 44.14
C GLY A 728 -2.04 34.40 43.06
N VAL A 729 -2.48 33.44 42.23
CA VAL A 729 -3.42 33.65 41.12
C VAL A 729 -4.64 32.73 41.25
N PRO A 730 -5.77 32.99 40.56
CA PRO A 730 -6.92 32.08 40.59
C PRO A 730 -6.62 30.73 39.91
N VAL A 731 -7.33 29.67 40.32
CA VAL A 731 -7.29 28.33 39.70
C VAL A 731 -7.49 28.39 38.19
N ALA A 732 -8.43 29.24 37.75
CA ALA A 732 -8.73 29.43 36.34
C ALA A 732 -7.55 30.02 35.54
N ALA A 733 -6.69 30.83 36.17
CA ALA A 733 -5.51 31.39 35.53
C ALA A 733 -4.45 30.32 35.26
N VAL A 734 -4.22 29.42 36.23
CA VAL A 734 -3.31 28.26 36.06
C VAL A 734 -3.81 27.32 34.98
N ALA A 735 -5.09 26.94 35.01
CA ALA A 735 -5.68 26.06 34.01
C ALA A 735 -5.60 26.67 32.60
N THR A 736 -5.86 27.98 32.48
CA THR A 736 -5.75 28.71 31.22
C THR A 736 -4.32 28.75 30.72
N ARG A 737 -3.37 29.13 31.57
CA ARG A 737 -1.93 29.19 31.22
C ARG A 737 -1.41 27.84 30.78
N TRP A 738 -1.80 26.75 31.46
CA TRP A 738 -1.43 25.40 31.08
C TRP A 738 -1.84 25.08 29.63
N VAL A 739 -3.06 25.44 29.22
CA VAL A 739 -3.51 25.24 27.82
C VAL A 739 -2.78 26.18 26.85
N LEU A 740 -2.58 27.45 27.22
CA LEU A 740 -1.85 28.41 26.38
C LEU A 740 -0.37 28.05 26.18
N ASP A 741 0.24 27.30 27.08
CA ASP A 741 1.62 26.82 26.92
C ASP A 741 1.76 25.71 25.89
N ILE A 742 0.65 25.10 25.45
CA ILE A 742 0.67 24.13 24.36
C ILE A 742 1.03 24.88 23.06
N PRO A 743 2.15 24.56 22.38
CA PRO A 743 2.70 25.40 21.31
C PRO A 743 1.75 25.70 20.14
N VAL A 744 0.85 24.77 19.82
CA VAL A 744 -0.13 24.92 18.72
C VAL A 744 -1.35 25.76 19.11
N VAL A 745 -1.58 25.99 20.40
CA VAL A 745 -2.72 26.78 20.89
C VAL A 745 -2.46 28.26 20.65
N LYS A 746 -3.26 28.84 19.73
CA LYS A 746 -3.23 30.26 19.41
C LYS A 746 -4.03 31.06 20.41
N ALA A 747 -5.22 30.58 20.77
CA ALA A 747 -6.02 31.18 21.82
C ALA A 747 -6.87 30.15 22.56
N VAL A 748 -7.19 30.44 23.81
CA VAL A 748 -8.30 29.78 24.52
C VAL A 748 -9.60 30.54 24.30
N ILE A 749 -10.73 29.85 24.31
CA ILE A 749 -12.06 30.45 24.22
C ILE A 749 -12.74 30.32 25.59
N VAL A 750 -12.94 31.47 26.24
CA VAL A 750 -13.54 31.57 27.57
C VAL A 750 -14.93 32.21 27.44
N GLY A 751 -15.93 31.58 28.04
CA GLY A 751 -17.32 32.04 27.93
C GLY A 751 -17.52 33.40 28.59
N ALA A 752 -18.08 34.36 27.85
CA ALA A 752 -18.40 35.68 28.36
C ALA A 752 -19.91 35.81 28.59
N ARG A 753 -20.32 36.22 29.79
CA ARG A 753 -21.69 36.64 30.08
C ARG A 753 -21.78 38.15 29.89
N LEU A 754 -22.23 38.57 28.70
CA LEU A 754 -22.37 39.97 28.33
C LEU A 754 -23.50 40.64 29.12
N SER A 755 -23.15 41.12 30.30
CA SER A 755 -24.03 41.80 31.26
C SER A 755 -23.28 42.94 31.95
N GLY A 756 -23.95 43.67 32.86
CA GLY A 756 -23.28 44.69 33.69
C GLY A 756 -22.11 44.13 34.53
N GLU A 757 -22.05 42.81 34.75
CA GLU A 757 -20.94 42.13 35.43
C GLU A 757 -19.83 41.62 34.49
N SER A 758 -19.83 41.94 33.19
CA SER A 758 -18.83 41.40 32.23
C SER A 758 -17.39 41.67 32.66
N GLY A 759 -17.14 42.79 33.35
CA GLY A 759 -15.83 43.14 33.88
C GLY A 759 -15.35 42.27 35.05
N LYS A 760 -16.25 41.53 35.72
CA LYS A 760 -16.00 40.82 37.00
C LYS A 760 -14.83 39.84 36.95
N TYR A 761 -14.68 39.12 35.84
CA TYR A 761 -13.65 38.08 35.71
C TYR A 761 -12.39 38.58 34.98
N THR A 762 -12.35 39.85 34.57
CA THR A 762 -11.26 40.42 33.76
C THR A 762 -9.91 40.32 34.46
N ALA A 763 -9.84 40.67 35.74
CA ALA A 763 -8.59 40.58 36.50
C ALA A 763 -8.06 39.13 36.58
N GLY A 764 -8.94 38.16 36.81
CA GLY A 764 -8.58 36.74 36.86
C GLY A 764 -8.15 36.20 35.49
N ASN A 765 -8.80 36.64 34.42
CA ASN A 765 -8.42 36.30 33.05
C ASN A 765 -7.04 36.87 32.67
N LEU A 766 -6.78 38.13 33.02
CA LEU A 766 -5.49 38.79 32.76
C LEU A 766 -4.35 38.17 33.56
N ALA A 767 -4.61 37.65 34.77
CA ALA A 767 -3.62 36.95 35.59
C ALA A 767 -2.96 35.78 34.84
N ALA A 768 -3.66 35.12 33.91
CA ALA A 768 -3.10 34.04 33.11
C ALA A 768 -1.93 34.49 32.21
N PHE A 769 -1.92 35.73 31.72
CA PHE A 769 -0.83 36.27 30.88
C PHE A 769 0.40 36.71 31.69
N GLY A 770 0.22 36.95 32.99
CA GLY A 770 1.33 37.25 33.90
C GLY A 770 1.96 36.01 34.54
N LEU A 771 1.35 34.84 34.36
CA LEU A 771 1.76 33.58 34.98
C LEU A 771 2.77 32.85 34.09
N SER A 772 3.82 32.30 34.69
CA SER A 772 4.72 31.34 34.05
C SER A 772 4.78 30.07 34.91
N LEU A 773 4.48 28.92 34.31
CA LEU A 773 4.55 27.63 34.99
C LEU A 773 5.98 27.09 34.91
N ASP A 774 6.61 26.88 36.06
CA ASP A 774 7.93 26.28 36.16
C ASP A 774 7.88 24.74 36.09
N ASP A 775 9.04 24.09 36.07
CA ASP A 775 9.13 22.64 35.93
C ASP A 775 8.49 21.89 37.12
N GLU A 776 8.52 22.46 38.32
CA GLU A 776 7.87 21.87 39.49
C GLU A 776 6.34 21.92 39.34
N ASP A 777 5.80 23.05 38.87
CA ASP A 777 4.36 23.21 38.62
C ASP A 777 3.87 22.21 37.57
N ARG A 778 4.61 22.10 36.45
CA ARG A 778 4.29 21.19 35.36
C ARG A 778 4.36 19.74 35.83
N THR A 779 5.39 19.39 36.61
CA THR A 779 5.55 18.05 37.17
C THR A 779 4.42 17.71 38.14
N ALA A 780 4.02 18.63 39.01
CA ALA A 780 2.92 18.42 39.96
C ALA A 780 1.59 18.18 39.24
N ILE A 781 1.27 19.00 38.23
CA ILE A 781 0.06 18.82 37.41
C ILE A 781 0.13 17.49 36.63
N ALA A 782 1.25 17.20 35.97
CA ALA A 782 1.43 15.97 35.20
C ALA A 782 1.25 14.71 36.05
N LYS A 783 1.84 14.70 37.27
CA LYS A 783 1.67 13.59 38.22
C LYS A 783 0.22 13.39 38.63
N ALA A 784 -0.52 14.47 38.88
CA ALA A 784 -1.96 14.35 39.21
C ALA A 784 -2.78 13.83 38.02
N GLN A 785 -2.38 14.17 36.79
CA GLN A 785 -3.02 13.69 35.56
C GLN A 785 -2.78 12.20 35.27
N GLU A 786 -1.84 11.53 35.96
CA GLU A 786 -1.64 10.06 35.84
C GLU A 786 -2.84 9.27 36.37
N ALA A 787 -3.64 9.85 37.27
CA ALA A 787 -4.86 9.24 37.79
C ALA A 787 -6.07 9.36 36.83
N LEU A 788 -5.96 10.17 35.77
CA LEU A 788 -7.01 10.31 34.77
C LEU A 788 -6.99 9.12 33.80
N ALA A 789 -8.17 8.65 33.42
CA ALA A 789 -8.33 7.82 32.23
C ALA A 789 -8.24 8.69 30.96
N ASP A 790 -7.74 8.13 29.86
CA ASP A 790 -7.80 8.82 28.58
C ASP A 790 -9.24 8.82 28.08
N ILE A 791 -9.74 10.00 27.71
CA ILE A 791 -11.06 10.13 27.10
C ILE A 791 -11.04 9.40 25.74
N PRO A 792 -11.99 8.50 25.46
CA PRO A 792 -12.01 7.75 24.21
C PRO A 792 -12.05 8.64 22.96
N GLY A 793 -11.40 8.17 21.89
CA GLY A 793 -11.38 8.84 20.59
C GLY A 793 -10.38 10.01 20.48
N ASP A 794 -10.49 10.75 19.40
CA ASP A 794 -9.68 11.94 19.12
C ASP A 794 -10.50 13.23 19.38
N CYS A 795 -9.88 14.40 19.18
CA CYS A 795 -10.52 15.70 19.30
C CYS A 795 -11.76 15.77 18.42
N GLY A 796 -12.89 16.18 18.98
CA GLY A 796 -14.14 16.33 18.25
C GLY A 796 -15.03 15.09 18.21
N ASP A 797 -14.51 13.91 18.55
CA ASP A 797 -15.31 12.68 18.65
C ASP A 797 -16.45 12.78 19.68
N GLU A 798 -16.39 13.74 20.60
CA GLU A 798 -17.49 14.06 21.51
C GLU A 798 -18.83 14.38 20.81
N TYR A 799 -18.78 14.75 19.51
CA TYR A 799 -19.94 15.04 18.66
C TYR A 799 -20.28 13.92 17.67
N ARG A 800 -19.51 12.81 17.65
CA ARG A 800 -19.65 11.76 16.62
C ARG A 800 -19.72 10.34 17.16
N ARG A 801 -19.15 10.11 18.33
CA ARG A 801 -18.99 8.77 18.89
C ARG A 801 -19.46 8.72 20.34
N ALA A 802 -20.01 7.57 20.70
CA ALA A 802 -20.37 7.31 22.08
C ALA A 802 -19.10 7.09 22.94
N PRO A 803 -19.06 7.55 24.20
CA PRO A 803 -20.08 8.38 24.84
C PRO A 803 -20.08 9.81 24.29
N PHE A 804 -21.25 10.29 23.83
CA PHE A 804 -21.37 11.67 23.36
C PHE A 804 -21.18 12.63 24.53
N LEU A 805 -20.17 13.49 24.44
CA LEU A 805 -19.86 14.47 25.47
C LEU A 805 -20.50 15.82 25.12
N THR A 806 -21.75 15.78 24.67
CA THR A 806 -22.61 16.94 24.48
C THR A 806 -23.38 17.25 25.78
N ALA A 807 -24.02 18.41 25.85
CA ALA A 807 -24.79 18.76 27.03
C ALA A 807 -26.07 17.91 27.20
N ALA A 808 -26.69 17.49 26.09
CA ALA A 808 -27.80 16.54 26.07
C ALA A 808 -27.31 15.12 26.42
N GLY A 809 -26.13 14.72 25.94
CA GLY A 809 -25.60 13.36 26.06
C GLY A 809 -25.92 12.46 24.87
N ASP A 810 -26.53 13.03 23.84
CA ASP A 810 -26.80 12.45 22.54
C ASP A 810 -26.69 13.56 21.46
N LEU A 811 -27.16 13.26 20.25
CA LEU A 811 -27.22 14.19 19.12
C LEU A 811 -28.65 14.48 18.67
N SER A 812 -29.68 14.20 19.48
CA SER A 812 -31.08 14.30 19.03
C SER A 812 -31.50 15.71 18.62
N ASP A 813 -30.83 16.72 19.19
CA ASP A 813 -31.05 18.13 18.88
C ASP A 813 -30.39 18.59 17.56
N HIS A 814 -29.50 17.75 16.99
CA HIS A 814 -28.69 18.07 15.81
C HIS A 814 -29.01 17.19 14.60
N VAL A 815 -29.35 15.92 14.84
CA VAL A 815 -29.78 14.96 13.83
C VAL A 815 -31.31 14.91 13.85
N LYS A 816 -31.98 15.61 12.93
CA LYS A 816 -33.45 15.53 12.82
C LYS A 816 -33.85 14.14 12.34
N GLY A 817 -34.17 13.26 13.31
CA GLY A 817 -34.72 11.93 13.08
C GLY A 817 -36.05 12.01 12.33
N GLY A 818 -36.09 11.40 11.16
CA GLY A 818 -37.32 11.21 10.40
C GLY A 818 -37.08 10.32 9.18
N ASP A 819 -36.06 10.65 8.38
CA ASP A 819 -35.81 9.94 7.11
C ASP A 819 -34.83 8.76 7.28
N GLY A 820 -33.86 8.86 8.20
CA GLY A 820 -32.88 7.80 8.46
C GLY A 820 -33.48 6.56 9.15
N GLU A 821 -34.33 6.76 10.15
CA GLU A 821 -34.97 5.66 10.88
C GLU A 821 -36.07 4.98 10.04
N ARG A 822 -36.83 5.78 9.27
CA ARG A 822 -37.76 5.29 8.26
C ARG A 822 -37.06 4.45 7.20
N ARG A 823 -35.96 4.93 6.62
CA ARG A 823 -35.15 4.16 5.66
C ARG A 823 -34.57 2.90 6.28
N ARG A 824 -34.04 2.97 7.51
CA ARG A 824 -33.54 1.77 8.20
C ARG A 824 -34.64 0.71 8.32
N ARG A 825 -35.87 1.13 8.67
CA ARG A 825 -37.04 0.23 8.72
C ARG A 825 -37.38 -0.36 7.35
N GLU A 826 -37.39 0.46 6.30
CA GLU A 826 -37.65 0.00 4.93
C GLU A 826 -36.60 -1.01 4.46
N VAL A 827 -35.32 -0.78 4.76
CA VAL A 827 -34.24 -1.73 4.46
C VAL A 827 -34.46 -3.03 5.21
N GLU A 828 -34.78 -2.96 6.51
CA GLU A 828 -34.99 -4.15 7.33
C GLU A 828 -36.22 -4.95 6.89
N GLU A 829 -37.33 -4.28 6.57
CA GLU A 829 -38.55 -4.89 6.02
C GLU A 829 -38.28 -5.56 4.66
N ALA A 830 -37.54 -4.90 3.77
CA ALA A 830 -37.17 -5.46 2.47
C ALA A 830 -36.29 -6.70 2.62
N VAL A 831 -35.29 -6.67 3.51
CA VAL A 831 -34.37 -7.78 3.75
C VAL A 831 -35.05 -8.96 4.44
N THR A 832 -35.88 -8.71 5.46
CA THR A 832 -36.66 -9.76 6.14
C THR A 832 -37.71 -10.39 5.23
N GLY A 833 -38.22 -9.66 4.24
CA GLY A 833 -39.04 -10.17 3.15
C GLY A 833 -38.29 -11.02 2.11
N GLY A 834 -36.98 -11.27 2.29
CA GLY A 834 -36.13 -12.01 1.35
C GLY A 834 -35.59 -11.18 0.18
N GLY A 835 -35.76 -9.85 0.24
CA GLY A 835 -35.32 -8.91 -0.78
C GLY A 835 -33.82 -8.60 -0.74
N ARG A 836 -33.32 -8.14 -1.88
CA ARG A 836 -31.99 -7.54 -2.04
C ARG A 836 -32.12 -6.02 -2.00
N VAL A 837 -31.28 -5.36 -1.20
CA VAL A 837 -31.22 -3.89 -1.14
C VAL A 837 -29.88 -3.40 -1.65
N GLU A 838 -29.90 -2.39 -2.51
CA GLU A 838 -28.68 -1.81 -3.09
C GLU A 838 -28.52 -0.36 -2.63
N TYR A 839 -27.28 0.03 -2.35
CA TYR A 839 -26.89 1.41 -2.10
C TYR A 839 -25.90 1.88 -3.17
N ARG A 840 -26.15 3.07 -3.71
CA ARG A 840 -25.29 3.73 -4.69
C ARG A 840 -24.78 5.05 -4.14
N THR A 841 -23.51 5.32 -4.38
CA THR A 841 -22.86 6.57 -3.96
C THR A 841 -23.13 7.75 -4.88
N GLY A 842 -23.57 7.49 -6.11
CA GLY A 842 -23.65 8.51 -7.16
C GLY A 842 -22.33 8.69 -7.92
N SER A 843 -21.41 7.72 -7.79
CA SER A 843 -20.17 7.70 -8.57
C SER A 843 -20.51 7.61 -10.05
N LYS A 844 -19.77 8.35 -10.88
CA LYS A 844 -19.91 8.30 -12.34
C LYS A 844 -19.69 6.88 -12.92
N TRP A 845 -18.97 6.03 -12.19
CA TRP A 845 -18.64 4.67 -12.61
C TRP A 845 -19.76 3.65 -12.34
N GLU A 846 -20.58 3.84 -11.31
CA GLU A 846 -21.66 2.90 -10.95
C GLU A 846 -22.62 2.59 -12.12
N PRO A 847 -23.16 3.59 -12.85
CA PRO A 847 -24.01 3.30 -14.00
C PRO A 847 -23.25 2.76 -15.22
N VAL A 848 -21.95 3.07 -15.35
CA VAL A 848 -21.12 2.67 -16.52
C VAL A 848 -20.65 1.23 -16.38
N ALA A 849 -20.14 0.85 -15.21
CA ALA A 849 -19.60 -0.47 -14.91
C ALA A 849 -20.67 -1.45 -14.39
N GLY A 850 -21.89 -0.98 -14.11
CA GLY A 850 -23.01 -1.84 -13.73
C GLY A 850 -22.90 -2.41 -12.32
N TYR A 851 -22.46 -1.60 -11.34
CA TYR A 851 -22.33 -2.00 -9.94
C TYR A 851 -23.00 -1.00 -8.99
N SER A 852 -23.23 -1.44 -7.75
CA SER A 852 -23.69 -0.60 -6.63
C SER A 852 -22.56 -0.52 -5.59
N ARG A 853 -22.36 0.64 -4.95
CA ARG A 853 -21.37 0.80 -3.86
C ARG A 853 -21.49 -0.32 -2.83
N ALA A 854 -22.71 -0.66 -2.42
CA ALA A 854 -22.93 -1.80 -1.55
C ALA A 854 -24.27 -2.49 -1.83
N VAL A 855 -24.32 -3.77 -1.47
CA VAL A 855 -25.52 -4.61 -1.58
C VAL A 855 -25.72 -5.37 -0.29
N ARG A 856 -26.96 -5.38 0.24
CA ARG A 856 -27.38 -6.21 1.38
C ARG A 856 -28.31 -7.33 0.92
N VAL A 857 -28.01 -8.54 1.35
CA VAL A 857 -28.87 -9.72 1.24
C VAL A 857 -28.82 -10.47 2.57
N GLY A 858 -29.96 -10.57 3.26
CA GLY A 858 -29.99 -11.06 4.64
C GLY A 858 -29.15 -10.17 5.58
N SER A 859 -28.38 -10.80 6.46
CA SER A 859 -27.47 -10.10 7.38
C SER A 859 -26.17 -9.62 6.72
N VAL A 860 -25.87 -10.03 5.48
CA VAL A 860 -24.58 -9.76 4.84
C VAL A 860 -24.67 -8.52 3.95
N ILE A 861 -23.79 -7.55 4.21
CA ILE A 861 -23.53 -6.38 3.38
C ILE A 861 -22.19 -6.59 2.68
N ARG A 862 -22.17 -6.49 1.36
CA ARG A 862 -20.94 -6.48 0.56
C ARG A 862 -20.73 -5.08 0.00
N VAL A 863 -19.56 -4.52 0.25
CA VAL A 863 -19.15 -3.20 -0.23
C VAL A 863 -18.12 -3.39 -1.34
N SER A 864 -18.41 -2.81 -2.50
CA SER A 864 -17.55 -2.84 -3.69
C SER A 864 -16.24 -2.09 -3.46
N GLY A 865 -15.22 -2.38 -4.28
CA GLY A 865 -13.93 -1.68 -4.26
C GLY A 865 -14.10 -0.17 -4.24
N THR A 866 -13.61 0.46 -3.17
CA THR A 866 -13.85 1.87 -2.86
C THR A 866 -12.53 2.61 -2.88
N THR A 867 -12.41 3.58 -3.78
CA THR A 867 -11.30 4.53 -3.86
C THR A 867 -11.75 5.92 -3.41
N ALA A 868 -10.80 6.82 -3.14
CA ALA A 868 -11.02 8.16 -2.61
C ALA A 868 -11.55 9.16 -3.67
N ASN A 869 -12.55 8.76 -4.45
CA ASN A 869 -13.18 9.63 -5.44
C ASN A 869 -13.87 10.81 -4.73
N PRO A 870 -13.69 12.04 -5.24
CA PRO A 870 -14.42 13.19 -4.73
C PRO A 870 -15.91 13.12 -5.12
N PRO A 871 -16.78 13.87 -4.39
CA PRO A 871 -18.13 14.16 -4.84
C PRO A 871 -18.14 14.71 -6.28
N THR A 872 -19.12 14.30 -7.07
CA THR A 872 -19.22 14.63 -8.50
C THR A 872 -19.28 16.15 -8.74
N GLU A 873 -19.81 16.91 -7.79
CA GLU A 873 -19.90 18.38 -7.81
C GLU A 873 -18.54 19.06 -7.74
N LEU A 874 -17.54 18.41 -7.14
CA LEU A 874 -16.16 18.93 -7.09
C LEU A 874 -15.42 18.70 -8.41
N GLY A 875 -15.95 17.89 -9.34
CA GLY A 875 -15.48 17.78 -10.72
C GLY A 875 -13.97 17.62 -10.84
N SER A 876 -13.33 18.48 -11.64
CA SER A 876 -11.87 18.53 -11.83
C SER A 876 -11.13 19.38 -10.78
N GLN A 877 -11.82 19.93 -9.77
CA GLN A 877 -11.18 20.75 -8.73
C GLN A 877 -10.38 19.92 -7.73
N LEU A 878 -10.75 18.66 -7.56
CA LEU A 878 -10.09 17.70 -6.68
C LEU A 878 -9.95 16.38 -7.43
N ALA A 879 -8.74 15.85 -7.58
CA ALA A 879 -8.54 14.57 -8.28
C ALA A 879 -8.89 13.38 -7.38
N ALA A 880 -8.38 13.40 -6.15
CA ALA A 880 -8.67 12.42 -5.10
C ALA A 880 -8.80 13.12 -3.75
N VAL A 881 -9.75 12.69 -2.93
CA VAL A 881 -9.86 13.14 -1.54
C VAL A 881 -8.66 12.61 -0.77
N GLY A 882 -7.88 13.50 -0.16
CA GLY A 882 -6.60 13.18 0.46
C GLY A 882 -5.39 13.34 -0.45
N GLY A 883 -5.56 13.81 -1.70
CA GLY A 883 -4.44 14.15 -2.59
C GLY A 883 -3.47 12.98 -2.78
N GLU A 884 -2.17 13.23 -2.63
CA GLU A 884 -1.09 12.24 -2.80
C GLU A 884 -0.76 11.44 -1.53
N SER A 885 -1.57 11.59 -0.47
CA SER A 885 -1.40 10.92 0.82
C SER A 885 -2.25 9.66 0.86
N ALA A 886 -1.62 8.48 0.73
CA ALA A 886 -2.32 7.20 0.81
C ALA A 886 -3.02 7.01 2.17
N ARG A 887 -2.42 7.56 3.22
CA ARG A 887 -3.02 7.65 4.55
C ARG A 887 -4.36 8.37 4.55
N SER A 888 -4.40 9.57 3.97
CA SER A 888 -5.60 10.40 3.88
C SER A 888 -6.64 9.81 2.92
N GLN A 889 -6.20 9.20 1.81
CA GLN A 889 -7.10 8.45 0.93
C GLN A 889 -7.75 7.26 1.65
N THR A 890 -7.00 6.55 2.51
CA THR A 890 -7.53 5.43 3.31
C THR A 890 -8.67 5.87 4.22
N VAL A 891 -8.54 7.04 4.88
CA VAL A 891 -9.59 7.61 5.73
C VAL A 891 -10.83 7.93 4.88
N ALA A 892 -10.67 8.62 3.74
CA ALA A 892 -11.77 8.97 2.84
C ALA A 892 -12.52 7.74 2.28
N VAL A 893 -11.76 6.68 1.97
CA VAL A 893 -12.31 5.40 1.52
C VAL A 893 -13.15 4.76 2.62
N LEU A 894 -12.65 4.73 3.85
CA LEU A 894 -13.35 4.14 4.99
C LEU A 894 -14.60 4.94 5.38
N ASP A 895 -14.61 6.27 5.25
CA ASP A 895 -15.83 7.08 5.42
C ASP A 895 -16.92 6.71 4.40
N THR A 896 -16.51 6.45 3.15
CA THR A 896 -17.42 6.03 2.09
C THR A 896 -17.96 4.62 2.34
N ILE A 897 -17.12 3.72 2.85
CA ILE A 897 -17.54 2.38 3.30
C ILE A 897 -18.53 2.49 4.47
N GLU A 898 -18.22 3.32 5.48
CA GLU A 898 -19.10 3.54 6.63
C GLU A 898 -20.48 4.04 6.19
N ARG A 899 -20.51 5.04 5.32
CA ARG A 899 -21.76 5.56 4.73
C ARG A 899 -22.55 4.44 4.05
N ALA A 900 -21.88 3.61 3.24
CA ALA A 900 -22.54 2.52 2.53
C ALA A 900 -23.14 1.46 3.48
N VAL A 901 -22.38 1.08 4.51
CA VAL A 901 -22.82 0.13 5.54
C VAL A 901 -23.99 0.69 6.35
N ARG A 902 -23.89 1.95 6.81
CA ARG A 902 -24.97 2.65 7.55
C ARG A 902 -26.26 2.75 6.74
N ARG A 903 -26.16 3.06 5.45
CA ARG A 903 -27.32 3.17 4.53
C ARG A 903 -28.04 1.84 4.30
N LEU A 904 -27.36 0.73 4.55
CA LEU A 904 -27.91 -0.62 4.48
C LEU A 904 -28.27 -1.19 5.86
N GLY A 905 -28.26 -0.37 6.92
CA GLY A 905 -28.71 -0.75 8.26
C GLY A 905 -27.66 -1.43 9.14
N GLY A 906 -26.40 -1.51 8.70
CA GLY A 906 -25.28 -1.97 9.53
C GLY A 906 -24.51 -0.82 10.19
N SER A 907 -23.41 -1.18 10.85
CA SER A 907 -22.43 -0.26 11.42
C SER A 907 -20.99 -0.68 11.05
N MET A 908 -20.01 0.20 11.25
CA MET A 908 -18.61 -0.17 11.06
C MET A 908 -18.13 -1.27 12.02
N SER A 909 -18.78 -1.42 13.17
CA SER A 909 -18.53 -2.52 14.11
C SER A 909 -18.98 -3.89 13.54
N ASP A 910 -19.89 -3.89 12.55
CA ASP A 910 -20.34 -5.11 11.88
C ASP A 910 -19.41 -5.56 10.74
N VAL A 911 -18.38 -4.77 10.40
CA VAL A 911 -17.42 -5.14 9.35
C VAL A 911 -16.53 -6.28 9.86
N VAL A 912 -16.62 -7.43 9.20
CA VAL A 912 -15.90 -8.65 9.56
C VAL A 912 -14.67 -8.87 8.70
N ARG A 913 -14.62 -8.27 7.50
CA ARG A 913 -13.48 -8.40 6.58
C ARG A 913 -13.24 -7.12 5.78
N THR A 914 -11.98 -6.78 5.62
CA THR A 914 -11.48 -5.79 4.65
C THR A 914 -10.47 -6.41 3.69
N ARG A 915 -10.45 -5.94 2.45
CA ARG A 915 -9.39 -6.21 1.47
C ARG A 915 -8.88 -4.85 0.99
N VAL A 916 -7.61 -4.59 1.25
CA VAL A 916 -6.95 -3.31 1.02
C VAL A 916 -5.95 -3.50 -0.11
N MET A 917 -6.15 -2.77 -1.20
CA MET A 917 -5.26 -2.71 -2.34
C MET A 917 -4.61 -1.33 -2.36
N ILE A 918 -3.28 -1.27 -2.39
CA ILE A 918 -2.52 0.00 -2.40
C ILE A 918 -1.66 0.10 -3.66
N ARG A 919 -1.46 1.31 -4.18
CA ARG A 919 -0.68 1.52 -5.41
C ARG A 919 0.82 1.36 -5.18
N ARG A 920 1.33 1.88 -4.07
CA ARG A 920 2.76 1.97 -3.77
C ARG A 920 3.07 1.15 -2.52
N GLU A 921 4.18 0.42 -2.54
CA GLU A 921 4.58 -0.43 -1.41
C GLU A 921 5.04 0.40 -0.20
N GLU A 922 5.64 1.57 -0.44
CA GLU A 922 6.05 2.47 0.63
C GLU A 922 4.89 2.98 1.50
N ASP A 923 3.64 2.91 1.01
CA ASP A 923 2.45 3.35 1.73
C ASP A 923 1.90 2.31 2.72
N VAL A 924 2.44 1.07 2.76
CA VAL A 924 1.90 -0.04 3.58
C VAL A 924 1.69 0.36 5.03
N GLU A 925 2.69 0.98 5.66
CA GLU A 925 2.63 1.35 7.08
C GLU A 925 1.57 2.44 7.31
N GLU A 926 1.58 3.49 6.49
CA GLU A 926 0.65 4.61 6.62
C GLU A 926 -0.82 4.21 6.41
N VAL A 927 -1.08 3.35 5.43
CA VAL A 927 -2.41 2.78 5.16
C VAL A 927 -2.85 1.86 6.30
N SER A 928 -1.94 1.02 6.80
CA SER A 928 -2.22 0.12 7.93
C SER A 928 -2.56 0.89 9.21
N GLU A 929 -1.84 1.98 9.49
CA GLU A 929 -2.11 2.86 10.62
C GLU A 929 -3.48 3.54 10.52
N ALA A 930 -3.83 4.07 9.33
CA ALA A 930 -5.15 4.68 9.11
C ALA A 930 -6.28 3.66 9.28
N HIS A 931 -6.15 2.49 8.64
CA HIS A 931 -7.12 1.41 8.77
C HIS A 931 -7.27 0.96 10.23
N GLY A 932 -6.14 0.70 10.91
CA GLY A 932 -6.11 0.29 12.32
C GLY A 932 -6.76 1.33 13.24
N TRP A 933 -6.49 2.62 13.01
CA TRP A 933 -7.11 3.71 13.76
C TRP A 933 -8.63 3.75 13.59
N VAL A 934 -9.15 3.67 12.36
CA VAL A 934 -10.61 3.68 12.11
C VAL A 934 -11.29 2.54 12.86
N PHE A 935 -10.83 1.30 12.70
CA PHE A 935 -11.47 0.16 13.35
C PHE A 935 -11.28 0.13 14.87
N GLN A 936 -10.17 0.67 15.39
CA GLN A 936 -10.00 0.90 16.82
C GLN A 936 -11.09 1.83 17.37
N CYS A 937 -11.46 2.88 16.63
CA CYS A 937 -12.52 3.79 17.03
C CYS A 937 -13.92 3.14 17.07
N HIS A 938 -14.11 2.03 16.36
CA HIS A 938 -15.33 1.22 16.36
C HIS A 938 -15.25 -0.02 17.27
N GLY A 939 -14.14 -0.20 18.00
CA GLY A 939 -13.98 -1.27 18.98
C GLY A 939 -13.87 -2.68 18.38
N VAL A 940 -13.54 -2.81 17.09
CA VAL A 940 -13.48 -4.10 16.38
C VAL A 940 -12.19 -4.24 15.58
N ARG A 941 -11.88 -5.45 15.13
CA ARG A 941 -10.75 -5.75 14.24
C ARG A 941 -11.20 -6.73 13.16
N PRO A 942 -11.52 -6.27 11.94
CA PRO A 942 -11.91 -7.17 10.86
C PRO A 942 -10.73 -8.05 10.43
N ALA A 943 -11.02 -9.21 9.85
CA ALA A 943 -10.04 -9.95 9.08
C ALA A 943 -9.55 -9.06 7.93
N ASN A 944 -8.24 -8.89 7.79
CA ASN A 944 -7.67 -7.94 6.84
C ASN A 944 -6.76 -8.65 5.85
N THR A 945 -6.82 -8.24 4.59
CA THR A 945 -5.80 -8.54 3.58
C THR A 945 -5.30 -7.21 3.05
N LEU A 946 -3.98 -7.00 3.03
CA LEU A 946 -3.38 -5.81 2.43
C LEU A 946 -2.37 -6.27 1.38
N THR A 947 -2.44 -5.69 0.18
CA THR A 947 -1.56 -6.00 -0.95
C THR A 947 -1.30 -4.78 -1.80
N THR A 948 -0.17 -4.73 -2.48
CA THR A 948 0.08 -3.78 -3.57
C THR A 948 -0.66 -4.23 -4.84
N ALA A 949 -1.25 -3.29 -5.58
CA ALA A 949 -1.95 -3.54 -6.85
C ALA A 949 -1.95 -2.28 -7.74
N GLY A 950 -2.04 -2.47 -9.07
CA GLY A 950 -2.32 -1.35 -9.97
C GLY A 950 -3.76 -0.87 -9.81
N LEU A 951 -3.96 0.37 -9.38
CA LEU A 951 -5.29 0.96 -9.22
C LEU A 951 -5.73 1.70 -10.49
N ILE A 952 -7.03 1.93 -10.67
CA ILE A 952 -7.57 2.71 -11.79
C ILE A 952 -7.49 4.21 -11.45
N GLY A 953 -6.85 4.99 -12.33
CA GLY A 953 -6.60 6.42 -12.13
C GLY A 953 -5.29 6.67 -11.40
N ASP A 954 -4.39 7.46 -11.99
CA ASP A 954 -3.03 7.73 -11.46
C ASP A 954 -3.07 8.41 -10.08
N GLU A 955 -4.15 9.12 -9.79
CA GLU A 955 -4.43 9.80 -8.54
C GLU A 955 -4.83 8.86 -7.39
N MET A 956 -5.32 7.65 -7.69
CA MET A 956 -5.82 6.73 -6.67
C MET A 956 -4.68 5.87 -6.13
N LEU A 957 -4.46 5.94 -4.82
CA LEU A 957 -3.40 5.25 -4.09
C LEU A 957 -3.91 4.10 -3.24
N VAL A 958 -5.20 4.11 -2.85
CA VAL A 958 -5.81 3.09 -2.01
C VAL A 958 -7.20 2.73 -2.52
N GLU A 959 -7.48 1.44 -2.61
CA GLU A 959 -8.80 0.86 -2.85
C GLU A 959 -9.13 -0.16 -1.76
N ILE A 960 -10.31 -0.07 -1.15
CA ILE A 960 -10.74 -1.01 -0.11
C ILE A 960 -12.10 -1.62 -0.45
N GLU A 961 -12.17 -2.94 -0.35
CA GLU A 961 -13.42 -3.70 -0.28
C GLU A 961 -13.71 -4.07 1.17
N ALA A 962 -15.00 -4.14 1.52
CA ALA A 962 -15.43 -4.54 2.86
C ALA A 962 -16.62 -5.49 2.82
N GLU A 963 -16.69 -6.36 3.82
CA GLU A 963 -17.83 -7.23 4.08
C GLU A 963 -18.26 -7.03 5.53
N ALA A 964 -19.54 -6.78 5.73
CA ALA A 964 -20.14 -6.63 7.04
C ALA A 964 -21.26 -7.64 7.27
N VAL A 965 -21.40 -8.10 8.50
CA VAL A 965 -22.45 -9.01 8.96
C VAL A 965 -23.20 -8.30 10.08
N VAL A 966 -24.40 -7.78 9.77
CA VAL A 966 -25.23 -7.02 10.70
C VAL A 966 -25.52 -7.85 11.95
N GLY A 967 -25.21 -7.29 13.12
CA GLY A 967 -25.39 -7.93 14.43
C GLY A 967 -24.18 -8.75 14.91
N SER A 968 -23.12 -8.87 14.10
CA SER A 968 -21.89 -9.59 14.51
C SER A 968 -21.13 -8.90 15.65
N SER A 969 -21.41 -7.61 15.89
CA SER A 969 -20.78 -6.81 16.94
C SER A 969 -21.41 -6.99 18.34
N GLU A 970 -22.55 -7.66 18.47
CA GLU A 970 -23.27 -7.79 19.76
C GLU A 970 -22.54 -8.66 20.79
N SER A 971 -21.72 -9.62 20.33
CA SER A 971 -20.94 -10.52 21.19
C SER A 971 -19.65 -10.93 20.49
N VAL A 972 -18.53 -10.34 20.92
CA VAL A 972 -17.20 -10.60 20.37
C VAL A 972 -16.36 -11.37 21.38
N LEU A 973 -15.99 -12.61 21.04
CA LEU A 973 -15.00 -13.39 21.78
C LEU A 973 -13.64 -13.28 21.07
N VAL A 974 -12.63 -12.79 21.78
CA VAL A 974 -11.24 -12.74 21.28
C VAL A 974 -10.49 -13.96 21.81
N VAL A 975 -9.83 -14.69 20.92
CA VAL A 975 -8.92 -15.80 21.27
C VAL A 975 -7.49 -15.28 21.10
N GLU A 976 -6.72 -15.27 22.19
CA GLU A 976 -5.30 -14.87 22.20
C GLU A 976 -4.35 -16.06 22.08
#